data_AF-A0A939P0D0-F1
#
_entry.id   AF-A0A939P0D0-F1
#
_cell.length_a   1.000
_cell.length_b   1.000
_cell.length_c   1.000
_cell.angle_alpha   90.00
_cell.angle_beta   90.00
_cell.angle_gamma   90.00
#
_symmetry.space_group_name_H-M   'P 1'
#
loop_
_entity.id
_entity.type
_entity.pdbx_description
1 polymer ?
#
loop_
_entity_poly.entity_id
_entity_poly.type
_entity_poly.pdbx_seq_one_letter_code
_entity_poly.pdbx_strand_id
1 'polypeptide(L)'
;MEFFFGAFENEWERRRAALLHERSLGRGKTLEEEERRRRGGAVPTASLVAGRMHGGTKRGRRSAGLRAGFGAGEPSMRSRFASLASGSQPAVVKMASFGGGSRLGAMIGYISRNGDVVVENERGEQLRGRDELSSVPGEWDHLMKNRAESRDIGSFVVEVKEQFDPASAIHEQARAILKRGLGDRMFAFAASPRNDDTGFTIEGVTVLRDSMGERLTGDAKASAIVQGRLDGDEGEQSVATMFRFTGYGNGTDYGSARLRDLVGRHQGVVHDEQGGAITDAKQAGDVVQLKWRDGLHSRKPRDVMHVVLSARAGTDVQASHAAARGFLAQEFAGYRYVFSLHDPSKDPKPEEAGGKRPHVHVHAIVAMRSDAGDRIETTISVFRRWRVTMAEKARAHGINMEMTDRRERASAAAYGKNQVRPTNRHGRTEHEATSEAAQRRYDAKRSDRHSLPQTERSRRYTDFAKRQWEAVATEHGGEGVESFAQSQLIRLESEVVRDHPRVPGGRKTESLRSQFITHLVSLDQIVSRDEPMRQMSRSEFEAYEKRVETALFQAERVIPANERANFDEIASAAREHVSVRRELMELQEQNGERIASDEPRLREGDNDANVRWDESVARHGLRTVEAANEIMLEVEHYREAIDLADAGEGNANKASLQASLDLVIARVGELGASGNTLIREIAEVDHDLRIAIEAAERSPQRGGKMTQEGNGTSVIQTSPTALDVLRDHDDEASRVQTEEERDRPVADMTQQSRDRPAPRSGDATRSDPAQQHIPSLDQLQRETDERQERERDDRER
;
A
#
# COMPACT_ATOMS: atom_id res chain seq x y z
N MET A 1 46.81 -4.48 -1.00
CA MET A 1 45.96 -4.79 0.17
C MET A 1 44.53 -4.73 -0.33
N GLU A 2 44.03 -5.85 -0.81
CA GLU A 2 42.76 -5.92 -1.58
C GLU A 2 41.67 -6.50 -0.67
N PHE A 3 40.48 -5.90 -0.71
CA PHE A 3 39.36 -6.29 0.13
C PHE A 3 38.44 -7.27 -0.62
N PHE A 4 38.09 -8.38 0.04
CA PHE A 4 37.30 -9.47 -0.54
C PHE A 4 35.82 -9.10 -0.69
N PHE A 5 35.39 -8.72 -1.91
CA PHE A 5 33.97 -8.55 -2.22
C PHE A 5 33.21 -9.90 -2.27
N GLY A 6 33.84 -10.98 -2.73
CA GLY A 6 33.19 -12.29 -2.91
C GLY A 6 32.80 -13.05 -1.63
N ALA A 7 33.13 -12.54 -0.44
CA ALA A 7 32.77 -13.18 0.84
C ALA A 7 31.26 -13.11 1.13
N PHE A 8 30.62 -11.98 0.81
CA PHE A 8 29.23 -11.70 1.15
C PHE A 8 28.23 -12.55 0.35
N GLU A 9 28.44 -12.70 -0.97
CA GLU A 9 27.61 -13.53 -1.85
C GLU A 9 27.67 -15.00 -1.41
N ASN A 10 28.88 -15.52 -1.17
CA ASN A 10 29.07 -16.89 -0.70
C ASN A 10 28.44 -17.15 0.68
N GLU A 11 28.32 -16.15 1.56
CA GLU A 11 27.59 -16.31 2.83
C GLU A 11 26.06 -16.21 2.63
N TRP A 12 25.61 -15.32 1.74
CA TRP A 12 24.19 -15.18 1.36
C TRP A 12 23.64 -16.44 0.70
N GLU A 13 24.35 -17.04 -0.26
CA GLU A 13 23.92 -18.28 -0.92
C GLU A 13 23.80 -19.45 0.06
N ARG A 14 24.78 -19.60 0.96
CA ARG A 14 24.75 -20.65 1.99
C ARG A 14 23.59 -20.44 2.98
N ARG A 15 23.25 -19.19 3.34
CA ARG A 15 22.06 -18.86 4.15
C ARG A 15 20.75 -19.10 3.40
N ARG A 16 20.67 -18.75 2.10
CA ARG A 16 19.53 -19.02 1.22
C ARG A 16 19.27 -20.53 1.08
N ALA A 17 20.32 -21.31 0.84
CA ALA A 17 20.26 -22.76 0.78
C ALA A 17 19.79 -23.38 2.11
N ALA A 18 20.32 -22.92 3.25
CA ALA A 18 19.92 -23.39 4.57
C ALA A 18 18.43 -23.13 4.87
N LEU A 19 17.91 -21.94 4.57
CA LEU A 19 16.50 -21.59 4.75
C LEU A 19 15.56 -22.37 3.81
N LEU A 20 15.96 -22.59 2.56
CA LEU A 20 15.20 -23.42 1.63
C LEU A 20 15.17 -24.89 2.07
N HIS A 21 16.30 -25.40 2.57
CA HIS A 21 16.41 -26.74 3.14
C HIS A 21 15.53 -26.87 4.40
N GLU A 22 15.58 -25.93 5.35
CA GLU A 22 14.71 -25.93 6.53
C GLU A 22 13.22 -25.87 6.16
N ARG A 23 12.85 -25.08 5.15
CA ARG A 23 11.47 -25.04 4.61
C ARG A 23 11.06 -26.36 3.95
N SER A 24 11.98 -27.08 3.31
CA SER A 24 11.74 -28.41 2.73
C SER A 24 11.54 -29.52 3.78
N LEU A 25 12.10 -29.36 4.99
CA LEU A 25 11.98 -30.31 6.09
C LEU A 25 10.61 -30.31 6.80
N GLY A 26 9.57 -29.71 6.20
CA GLY A 26 8.19 -30.11 6.44
C GLY A 26 7.49 -29.53 7.67
N ARG A 27 7.94 -28.41 8.23
CA ARG A 27 7.25 -27.70 9.33
C ARG A 27 6.34 -26.54 8.87
N GLY A 28 5.59 -26.73 7.79
CA GLY A 28 4.62 -25.74 7.30
C GLY A 28 3.50 -26.33 6.44
N LYS A 29 2.27 -26.33 7.01
CA LYS A 29 0.93 -26.31 6.37
C LYS A 29 0.68 -27.13 5.08
N THR A 30 -0.33 -28.00 5.14
CA THR A 30 -0.78 -28.82 4.01
C THR A 30 -1.36 -28.01 2.84
N LEU A 31 -1.10 -28.49 1.61
CA LEU A 31 -1.52 -27.90 0.33
C LEU A 31 -3.03 -27.62 0.21
N GLU A 32 -3.89 -28.39 0.90
CA GLU A 32 -5.33 -28.12 0.99
C GLU A 32 -5.66 -26.70 1.51
N GLU A 33 -4.79 -26.10 2.34
CA GLU A 33 -4.99 -24.74 2.84
C GLU A 33 -4.62 -23.65 1.81
N GLU A 34 -3.89 -23.99 0.74
CA GLU A 34 -3.63 -23.11 -0.41
C GLU A 34 -4.66 -23.31 -1.53
N GLU A 35 -5.10 -24.54 -1.79
CA GLU A 35 -6.12 -24.81 -2.80
C GLU A 35 -7.45 -24.11 -2.46
N ARG A 36 -7.81 -24.05 -1.17
CA ARG A 36 -8.93 -23.26 -0.64
C ARG A 36 -8.74 -21.73 -0.72
N ARG A 37 -7.54 -21.23 -1.07
CA ARG A 37 -7.27 -19.80 -1.29
C ARG A 37 -7.28 -19.41 -2.77
N ARG A 38 -7.00 -20.35 -3.69
CA ARG A 38 -7.07 -20.09 -5.14
C ARG A 38 -8.51 -19.90 -5.64
N ARG A 39 -9.51 -20.50 -4.97
CA ARG A 39 -10.94 -20.15 -5.20
C ARG A 39 -11.35 -18.91 -4.40
N GLY A 40 -11.32 -17.75 -5.05
CA GLY A 40 -11.88 -16.52 -4.50
C GLY A 40 -13.42 -16.57 -4.34
N GLY A 41 -13.96 -15.66 -3.53
CA GLY A 41 -15.35 -15.21 -3.65
C GLY A 41 -16.43 -15.85 -2.76
N ALA A 42 -16.23 -17.04 -2.16
CA ALA A 42 -17.27 -17.67 -1.35
C ALA A 42 -16.75 -18.33 -0.05
N VAL A 43 -17.03 -17.72 1.10
CA VAL A 43 -16.88 -18.33 2.44
C VAL A 43 -18.19 -18.10 3.21
N PRO A 44 -18.84 -19.15 3.75
CA PRO A 44 -20.18 -19.03 4.32
C PRO A 44 -20.17 -18.27 5.65
N THR A 45 -20.96 -17.19 5.72
CA THR A 45 -21.40 -16.63 7.00
C THR A 45 -22.46 -17.55 7.62
N ALA A 46 -22.35 -17.86 8.91
CA ALA A 46 -23.19 -18.85 9.57
C ALA A 46 -24.70 -18.53 9.50
N SER A 47 -25.44 -19.35 8.74
CA SER A 47 -26.88 -19.52 8.92
C SER A 47 -27.12 -20.38 10.17
N LEU A 48 -27.65 -19.78 11.23
CA LEU A 48 -28.26 -20.49 12.36
C LEU A 48 -29.75 -20.18 12.39
N VAL A 49 -30.50 -20.93 11.57
CA VAL A 49 -31.95 -21.04 11.68
C VAL A 49 -32.25 -22.20 12.62
N ALA A 50 -33.13 -21.99 13.60
CA ALA A 50 -33.60 -23.05 14.50
C ALA A 50 -35.11 -22.91 14.72
N GLY A 51 -35.86 -23.96 14.35
CA GLY A 51 -37.32 -23.99 14.35
C GLY A 51 -37.92 -23.86 12.95
N ARG A 52 -38.92 -24.66 12.54
CA ARG A 52 -39.63 -25.73 13.29
C ARG A 52 -40.38 -26.66 12.33
N MET A 53 -40.05 -27.95 12.29
CA MET A 53 -40.93 -29.01 11.74
C MET A 53 -40.84 -30.30 12.57
N HIS A 54 -41.77 -31.22 12.36
CA HIS A 54 -42.07 -32.36 13.26
C HIS A 54 -41.39 -33.67 12.82
N GLY A 55 -41.16 -34.54 13.81
CA GLY A 55 -41.36 -35.99 13.67
C GLY A 55 -40.28 -36.81 12.98
N GLY A 56 -39.62 -37.71 13.73
CA GLY A 56 -38.76 -38.74 13.17
C GLY A 56 -37.84 -39.37 14.23
N THR A 57 -38.04 -40.65 14.54
CA THR A 57 -37.21 -41.39 15.49
C THR A 57 -36.21 -42.30 14.78
N LYS A 58 -34.93 -42.31 15.21
CA LYS A 58 -34.15 -43.53 15.53
C LYS A 58 -32.73 -43.26 16.04
N ARG A 59 -32.21 -44.28 16.73
CA ARG A 59 -30.94 -44.37 17.48
C ARG A 59 -29.68 -44.00 16.68
N GLY A 60 -28.95 -42.98 17.14
CA GLY A 60 -27.78 -43.18 18.00
C GLY A 60 -26.49 -43.78 17.40
N ARG A 61 -25.45 -42.92 17.27
CA ARG A 61 -24.03 -43.29 17.42
C ARG A 61 -23.26 -42.09 17.97
N ARG A 62 -22.22 -42.30 18.79
CA ARG A 62 -21.47 -41.23 19.45
C ARG A 62 -20.48 -40.58 18.46
N SER A 63 -20.63 -39.29 18.17
CA SER A 63 -19.65 -38.50 17.41
C SER A 63 -18.79 -37.64 18.34
N ALA A 64 -17.47 -37.66 18.16
CA ALA A 64 -16.57 -36.74 18.84
C ALA A 64 -16.79 -35.29 18.34
N GLY A 65 -16.47 -34.30 19.18
CA GLY A 65 -16.84 -32.91 18.95
C GLY A 65 -16.09 -32.25 17.79
N LEU A 66 -16.83 -31.74 16.80
CA LEU A 66 -16.31 -30.85 15.76
C LEU A 66 -15.98 -29.46 16.34
N ARG A 67 -14.73 -29.28 16.80
CA ARG A 67 -14.12 -27.96 16.98
C ARG A 67 -13.32 -27.60 15.74
N ALA A 68 -13.73 -26.55 15.02
CA ALA A 68 -12.98 -26.01 13.88
C ALA A 68 -13.20 -24.49 13.75
N GLY A 69 -12.17 -23.76 13.30
CA GLY A 69 -12.35 -22.48 12.60
C GLY A 69 -12.02 -21.17 13.33
N PHE A 70 -11.87 -21.15 14.66
CA PHE A 70 -11.25 -19.99 15.35
C PHE A 70 -9.78 -20.28 15.63
N GLY A 71 -8.90 -19.32 15.32
CA GLY A 71 -7.47 -19.44 15.58
C GLY A 71 -7.20 -19.62 17.07
N ALA A 72 -6.36 -20.59 17.43
CA ALA A 72 -6.29 -21.20 18.77
C ALA A 72 -5.74 -20.32 19.91
N GLY A 73 -5.70 -18.99 19.73
CA GLY A 73 -5.20 -18.02 20.72
C GLY A 73 -6.03 -16.73 20.88
N GLU A 74 -7.06 -16.46 20.06
CA GLU A 74 -7.92 -15.28 20.33
C GLU A 74 -8.88 -15.58 21.50
N PRO A 75 -8.91 -14.76 22.58
CA PRO A 75 -9.88 -14.94 23.66
C PRO A 75 -11.31 -14.71 23.18
N SER A 76 -12.28 -15.36 23.82
CA SER A 76 -13.69 -15.10 23.54
C SER A 76 -14.03 -13.62 23.81
N MET A 77 -14.96 -13.06 23.03
CA MET A 77 -15.38 -11.67 23.20
C MET A 77 -15.83 -11.37 24.65
N ARG A 78 -16.52 -12.31 25.31
CA ARG A 78 -16.87 -12.25 26.73
C ARG A 78 -15.63 -12.15 27.63
N SER A 79 -14.62 -12.99 27.41
CA SER A 79 -13.36 -12.95 28.16
C SER A 79 -12.65 -11.61 27.99
N ARG A 80 -12.52 -11.09 26.76
CA ARG A 80 -11.94 -9.75 26.53
C ARG A 80 -12.74 -8.66 27.23
N PHE A 81 -14.07 -8.75 27.23
CA PHE A 81 -14.96 -7.77 27.86
C PHE A 81 -14.84 -7.74 29.38
N ALA A 82 -14.77 -8.92 30.03
CA ALA A 82 -14.45 -9.02 31.45
C ALA A 82 -13.06 -8.43 31.77
N SER A 83 -12.03 -8.74 30.97
CA SER A 83 -10.69 -8.18 31.15
C SER A 83 -10.64 -6.65 30.93
N LEU A 84 -11.38 -6.11 29.96
CA LEU A 84 -11.51 -4.66 29.74
C LEU A 84 -12.23 -3.97 30.92
N ALA A 85 -13.29 -4.59 31.45
CA ALA A 85 -14.01 -4.12 32.63
C ALA A 85 -13.15 -4.18 33.90
N SER A 86 -12.26 -5.17 34.02
CA SER A 86 -11.21 -5.22 35.06
C SER A 86 -9.99 -4.32 34.78
N GLY A 87 -10.12 -3.33 33.88
CA GLY A 87 -9.13 -2.28 33.66
C GLY A 87 -8.08 -2.54 32.56
N SER A 88 -8.18 -3.63 31.78
CA SER A 88 -7.25 -3.89 30.68
C SER A 88 -7.29 -2.79 29.61
N GLN A 89 -6.13 -2.51 29.00
CA GLN A 89 -5.99 -1.44 28.00
C GLN A 89 -6.25 -1.94 26.56
N PRO A 90 -6.70 -1.07 25.63
CA PRO A 90 -6.90 -1.47 24.24
C PRO A 90 -5.56 -1.64 23.49
N ALA A 91 -5.41 -2.74 22.74
CA ALA A 91 -4.26 -3.00 21.89
C ALA A 91 -4.22 -2.06 20.67
N VAL A 92 -3.21 -1.20 20.60
CA VAL A 92 -3.06 -0.21 19.52
C VAL A 92 -1.93 -0.58 18.58
N VAL A 93 -2.29 -1.20 17.45
CA VAL A 93 -1.44 -1.31 16.25
C VAL A 93 -1.97 -0.39 15.15
N LYS A 94 -1.09 0.42 14.55
CA LYS A 94 -1.40 1.39 13.48
C LYS A 94 -0.35 1.30 12.38
N MET A 95 -0.75 1.22 11.11
CA MET A 95 0.11 1.64 10.00
C MET A 95 0.04 3.18 9.93
N ALA A 96 1.20 3.84 9.95
CA ALA A 96 1.32 5.30 9.96
C ALA A 96 1.71 5.88 8.59
N SER A 97 2.51 5.16 7.81
CA SER A 97 2.88 5.52 6.43
C SER A 97 3.47 4.33 5.65
N PHE A 98 3.61 4.50 4.33
CA PHE A 98 4.46 3.68 3.46
C PHE A 98 5.55 4.57 2.85
N GLY A 99 6.63 3.95 2.36
CA GLY A 99 7.66 4.59 1.54
C GLY A 99 8.24 3.64 0.50
N GLY A 100 8.99 4.18 -0.47
CA GLY A 100 9.94 3.41 -1.28
C GLY A 100 11.34 3.39 -0.67
N GLY A 101 12.27 2.64 -1.27
CA GLY A 101 13.63 2.46 -0.77
C GLY A 101 14.37 3.75 -0.42
N SER A 102 14.29 4.76 -1.30
CA SER A 102 14.89 6.09 -1.08
C SER A 102 14.40 6.84 0.17
N ARG A 103 13.34 6.38 0.84
CA ARG A 103 12.84 6.96 2.10
C ARG A 103 13.28 6.19 3.35
N LEU A 104 13.89 5.02 3.20
CA LEU A 104 14.25 4.12 4.30
C LEU A 104 15.19 4.81 5.31
N GLY A 105 16.32 5.37 4.86
CA GLY A 105 17.26 6.08 5.74
C GLY A 105 16.62 7.25 6.50
N ALA A 106 15.77 8.04 5.84
CA ALA A 106 15.02 9.14 6.49
C ALA A 106 13.97 8.63 7.50
N MET A 107 13.38 7.46 7.27
CA MET A 107 12.45 6.81 8.19
C MET A 107 13.19 6.20 9.39
N ILE A 108 14.38 5.63 9.20
CA ILE A 108 15.29 5.17 10.26
C ILE A 108 15.76 6.36 11.11
N GLY A 109 16.20 7.47 10.50
CA GLY A 109 16.52 8.72 11.20
C GLY A 109 15.35 9.24 12.05
N TYR A 110 14.13 9.24 11.50
CA TYR A 110 12.94 9.64 12.25
C TYR A 110 12.68 8.76 13.50
N ILE A 111 12.81 7.43 13.39
CA ILE A 111 12.56 6.54 14.53
C ILE A 111 13.72 6.50 15.53
N SER A 112 14.96 6.65 15.10
CA SER A 112 16.16 6.68 15.95
C SER A 112 16.45 8.05 16.58
N ARG A 113 15.65 9.08 16.29
CA ARG A 113 15.98 10.49 16.59
C ARG A 113 17.34 10.91 16.00
N ASN A 114 17.67 10.42 14.80
CA ASN A 114 18.95 10.63 14.09
C ASN A 114 20.18 10.03 14.81
N GLY A 115 19.97 8.91 15.53
CA GLY A 115 21.01 8.14 16.23
C GLY A 115 20.92 8.19 17.77
N ASP A 116 20.22 9.18 18.32
CA ASP A 116 20.13 9.41 19.78
C ASP A 116 19.33 8.33 20.54
N VAL A 117 18.49 7.55 19.84
CA VAL A 117 17.69 6.45 20.41
C VAL A 117 18.01 5.15 19.67
N VAL A 118 18.33 4.13 20.46
CA VAL A 118 18.65 2.77 20.00
C VAL A 118 17.58 2.23 19.05
N VAL A 119 18.04 1.53 18.02
CA VAL A 119 17.21 0.77 17.08
C VAL A 119 17.56 -0.71 17.23
N GLU A 120 16.56 -1.59 17.21
CA GLU A 120 16.76 -3.04 17.24
C GLU A 120 16.24 -3.66 15.93
N ASN A 121 16.97 -4.63 15.35
CA ASN A 121 16.60 -5.27 14.07
C ASN A 121 15.91 -6.63 14.26
N GLU A 122 15.62 -7.35 13.15
CA GLU A 122 14.97 -8.67 13.21
C GLU A 122 15.79 -9.75 13.93
N ARG A 123 17.10 -9.52 14.08
CA ARG A 123 18.08 -10.44 14.69
C ARG A 123 18.27 -10.16 16.19
N GLY A 124 17.70 -9.07 16.71
CA GLY A 124 17.87 -8.60 18.09
C GLY A 124 19.15 -7.78 18.32
N GLU A 125 19.88 -7.43 17.26
CA GLU A 125 21.05 -6.56 17.33
C GLU A 125 20.62 -5.12 17.58
N GLN A 126 21.36 -4.40 18.44
CA GLN A 126 21.05 -3.02 18.83
C GLN A 126 21.96 -2.02 18.12
N LEU A 127 21.43 -1.37 17.08
CA LEU A 127 22.11 -0.35 16.28
C LEU A 127 22.04 1.04 16.96
N ARG A 128 23.14 1.78 16.92
CA ARG A 128 23.39 3.03 17.67
C ARG A 128 24.14 4.07 16.83
N GLY A 129 23.95 5.34 17.16
CA GLY A 129 24.58 6.44 16.41
C GLY A 129 24.06 6.55 14.98
N ARG A 130 24.79 7.24 14.10
CA ARG A 130 24.41 7.40 12.67
C ARG A 130 25.05 6.37 11.77
N ASP A 131 26.26 5.94 12.12
CA ASP A 131 27.13 5.18 11.22
C ASP A 131 26.59 3.75 11.06
N GLU A 132 26.27 3.08 12.17
CA GLU A 132 25.59 1.76 12.15
C GLU A 132 24.21 1.84 11.47
N LEU A 133 23.48 2.94 11.63
CA LEU A 133 22.17 3.13 10.99
C LEU A 133 22.27 3.45 9.48
N SER A 134 23.46 3.77 8.97
CA SER A 134 23.71 4.08 7.57
C SER A 134 23.92 2.83 6.70
N SER A 135 24.22 1.67 7.29
CA SER A 135 24.33 0.39 6.56
C SER A 135 22.97 -0.15 6.13
N VAL A 136 21.94 0.00 6.99
CA VAL A 136 20.63 -0.66 6.85
C VAL A 136 19.94 -0.39 5.50
N PRO A 137 19.99 0.81 4.90
CA PRO A 137 19.46 1.02 3.55
C PRO A 137 20.16 0.18 2.47
N GLY A 138 21.48 -0.04 2.59
CA GLY A 138 22.25 -0.89 1.68
C GLY A 138 21.99 -2.38 1.91
N GLU A 139 21.89 -2.82 3.18
CA GLU A 139 21.49 -4.19 3.56
C GLU A 139 20.10 -4.60 3.02
N TRP A 140 19.26 -3.64 2.63
CA TRP A 140 17.86 -3.87 2.25
C TRP A 140 17.56 -3.58 0.77
N ASP A 141 18.51 -3.12 -0.04
CA ASP A 141 18.19 -2.60 -1.39
C ASP A 141 17.59 -3.67 -2.32
N HIS A 142 18.03 -4.94 -2.21
CA HIS A 142 17.46 -6.08 -2.95
C HIS A 142 15.99 -6.38 -2.61
N LEU A 143 15.49 -5.89 -1.48
CA LEU A 143 14.08 -5.98 -1.09
C LEU A 143 13.26 -4.79 -1.62
N MET A 144 13.91 -3.70 -2.01
CA MET A 144 13.26 -2.52 -2.56
C MET A 144 12.98 -2.73 -4.04
N LYS A 145 11.76 -2.43 -4.51
CA LYS A 145 11.49 -2.45 -5.96
C LYS A 145 11.96 -1.17 -6.66
N ASN A 146 12.37 -0.14 -5.90
CA ASN A 146 12.89 1.15 -6.33
C ASN A 146 12.12 1.82 -7.49
N ARG A 147 10.83 1.47 -7.65
CA ARG A 147 9.96 1.94 -8.73
C ARG A 147 9.70 3.43 -8.53
N ALA A 148 9.98 4.23 -9.56
CA ALA A 148 9.67 5.65 -9.60
C ALA A 148 8.20 5.93 -9.22
N GLU A 149 7.96 7.05 -8.53
CA GLU A 149 6.60 7.57 -8.36
C GLU A 149 6.01 7.94 -9.73
N SER A 150 4.70 7.73 -9.92
CA SER A 150 4.06 8.13 -11.16
C SER A 150 4.10 9.66 -11.32
N ARG A 151 4.57 10.13 -12.47
CA ARG A 151 4.50 11.53 -12.86
C ARG A 151 3.05 11.80 -13.25
N ASP A 152 2.30 12.44 -12.35
CA ASP A 152 0.85 12.64 -12.47
C ASP A 152 0.52 14.05 -12.96
N ILE A 153 1.35 15.03 -12.59
CA ILE A 153 1.13 16.46 -12.83
C ILE A 153 2.44 17.08 -13.31
N GLY A 154 2.36 17.88 -14.37
CA GLY A 154 3.46 18.68 -14.91
C GLY A 154 3.19 20.17 -14.74
N SER A 155 4.23 20.94 -14.42
CA SER A 155 4.25 22.40 -14.57
C SER A 155 4.89 22.75 -15.91
N PHE A 156 4.35 23.74 -16.60
CA PHE A 156 4.81 24.14 -17.94
C PHE A 156 4.84 25.67 -18.10
N VAL A 157 5.60 26.10 -19.11
CA VAL A 157 5.62 27.46 -19.62
C VAL A 157 5.47 27.40 -21.14
N VAL A 158 4.73 28.35 -21.72
CA VAL A 158 4.63 28.58 -23.16
C VAL A 158 4.98 30.03 -23.45
N GLU A 159 5.94 30.29 -24.33
CA GLU A 159 6.14 31.62 -24.92
C GLU A 159 5.37 31.69 -26.24
N VAL A 160 4.59 32.76 -26.44
CA VAL A 160 3.83 33.04 -27.67
C VAL A 160 4.34 34.35 -28.27
N LYS A 161 4.77 34.33 -29.53
CA LYS A 161 5.34 35.47 -30.27
C LYS A 161 4.35 36.15 -31.23
N GLU A 162 3.07 35.91 -31.01
CA GLU A 162 1.98 36.49 -31.80
C GLU A 162 1.41 37.72 -31.07
N GLN A 163 1.15 38.79 -31.81
CA GLN A 163 0.51 39.98 -31.25
C GLN A 163 -0.94 39.67 -30.91
N PHE A 164 -1.31 39.83 -29.63
CA PHE A 164 -2.69 39.70 -29.19
C PHE A 164 -3.47 40.99 -29.46
N ASP A 165 -4.76 40.87 -29.78
CA ASP A 165 -5.67 42.01 -29.78
C ASP A 165 -5.99 42.40 -28.32
N PRO A 166 -5.73 43.64 -27.86
CA PRO A 166 -6.08 44.07 -26.50
C PRO A 166 -7.58 44.07 -26.20
N ALA A 167 -8.45 44.01 -27.21
CA ALA A 167 -9.90 43.79 -27.04
C ALA A 167 -10.28 42.30 -26.88
N SER A 168 -9.36 41.39 -27.22
CA SER A 168 -9.53 39.96 -26.98
C SER A 168 -9.08 39.56 -25.58
N ALA A 169 -9.79 38.61 -24.97
CA ALA A 169 -9.39 38.03 -23.71
C ALA A 169 -8.17 37.11 -23.93
N ILE A 170 -6.96 37.57 -23.55
CA ILE A 170 -5.69 36.82 -23.67
C ILE A 170 -5.83 35.38 -23.10
N HIS A 171 -6.63 35.20 -22.04
CA HIS A 171 -6.89 33.88 -21.46
C HIS A 171 -7.69 32.93 -22.38
N GLU A 172 -8.52 33.42 -23.29
CA GLU A 172 -9.21 32.60 -24.29
C GLU A 172 -8.26 32.12 -25.40
N GLN A 173 -7.40 33.01 -25.93
CA GLN A 173 -6.35 32.63 -26.89
C GLN A 173 -5.37 31.63 -26.27
N ALA A 174 -4.91 31.89 -25.04
CA ALA A 174 -4.06 30.98 -24.28
C ALA A 174 -4.73 29.61 -24.07
N ARG A 175 -6.02 29.58 -23.72
CA ARG A 175 -6.80 28.34 -23.55
C ARG A 175 -6.94 27.55 -24.86
N ALA A 176 -7.12 28.23 -26.00
CA ALA A 176 -7.19 27.58 -27.31
C ALA A 176 -5.84 26.91 -27.67
N ILE A 177 -4.73 27.64 -27.50
CA ILE A 177 -3.36 27.12 -27.68
C ILE A 177 -3.14 25.89 -26.79
N LEU A 178 -3.44 25.99 -25.49
CA LEU A 178 -3.25 24.86 -24.56
C LEU A 178 -4.10 23.64 -24.90
N LYS A 179 -5.34 23.82 -25.41
CA LYS A 179 -6.16 22.69 -25.87
C LYS A 179 -5.58 22.00 -27.11
N ARG A 180 -4.95 22.73 -28.05
CA ARG A 180 -4.27 22.12 -29.21
C ARG A 180 -3.11 21.22 -28.77
N GLY A 181 -2.27 21.70 -27.84
CA GLY A 181 -1.09 20.96 -27.37
C GLY A 181 -1.36 19.85 -26.35
N LEU A 182 -2.21 20.10 -25.34
CA LEU A 182 -2.46 19.18 -24.23
C LEU A 182 -3.66 18.23 -24.47
N GLY A 183 -4.55 18.58 -25.40
CA GLY A 183 -5.77 17.83 -25.72
C GLY A 183 -6.87 18.00 -24.67
N ASP A 184 -7.49 16.89 -24.27
CA ASP A 184 -8.53 16.76 -23.27
C ASP A 184 -8.02 16.74 -21.81
N ARG A 185 -6.69 16.86 -21.62
CA ARG A 185 -6.07 16.89 -20.29
C ARG A 185 -6.58 18.06 -19.46
N MET A 186 -6.82 17.82 -18.18
CA MET A 186 -7.13 18.88 -17.23
C MET A 186 -5.91 19.78 -17.01
N PHE A 187 -6.10 21.10 -16.99
CA PHE A 187 -5.04 22.07 -16.79
C PHE A 187 -5.56 23.38 -16.21
N ALA A 188 -4.71 24.07 -15.45
CA ALA A 188 -4.96 25.43 -15.02
C ALA A 188 -3.75 26.31 -15.33
N PHE A 189 -4.01 27.54 -15.75
CA PHE A 189 -3.02 28.43 -16.33
C PHE A 189 -3.28 29.89 -15.97
N ALA A 190 -2.21 30.69 -15.96
CA ALA A 190 -2.24 32.13 -16.07
C ALA A 190 -1.63 32.53 -17.43
N ALA A 191 -2.11 33.63 -18.00
CA ALA A 191 -1.48 34.26 -19.15
C ALA A 191 -1.13 35.70 -18.80
N SER A 192 0.01 36.19 -19.28
CA SER A 192 0.47 37.56 -19.03
C SER A 192 1.22 38.11 -20.25
N PRO A 193 1.01 39.38 -20.64
CA PRO A 193 1.74 39.99 -21.74
C PRO A 193 3.24 40.04 -21.42
N ARG A 194 4.07 39.97 -22.47
CA ARG A 194 5.52 40.14 -22.34
C ARG A 194 5.86 41.62 -22.22
N ASN A 195 6.90 41.94 -21.44
CA ASN A 195 7.42 43.31 -21.27
C ASN A 195 7.98 43.96 -22.56
N ASP A 196 7.98 43.23 -23.68
CA ASP A 196 8.45 43.66 -25.00
C ASP A 196 7.30 43.92 -26.00
N ASP A 197 6.04 43.75 -25.57
CA ASP A 197 4.81 43.83 -26.40
C ASP A 197 4.81 42.93 -27.66
N THR A 198 5.72 41.95 -27.75
CA THR A 198 5.81 41.01 -28.89
C THR A 198 4.91 39.77 -28.75
N GLY A 199 4.10 39.70 -27.68
CA GLY A 199 3.17 38.61 -27.41
C GLY A 199 2.98 38.38 -25.92
N PHE A 200 2.77 37.13 -25.51
CA PHE A 200 2.44 36.77 -24.14
C PHE A 200 3.10 35.46 -23.70
N THR A 201 3.20 35.29 -22.38
CA THR A 201 3.67 34.06 -21.73
C THR A 201 2.50 33.38 -21.03
N ILE A 202 2.39 32.07 -21.19
CA ILE A 202 1.45 31.21 -20.47
C ILE A 202 2.23 30.42 -19.43
N GLU A 203 1.85 30.50 -18.16
CA GLU A 203 2.35 29.61 -17.11
C GLU A 203 1.23 28.68 -16.65
N GLY A 204 1.51 27.41 -16.39
CA GLY A 204 0.45 26.51 -15.95
C GLY A 204 0.87 25.17 -15.35
N VAL A 205 -0.16 24.41 -14.98
CA VAL A 205 -0.10 23.12 -14.33
C VAL A 205 -1.13 22.20 -15.00
N THR A 206 -0.72 21.01 -15.44
CA THR A 206 -1.59 20.05 -16.15
C THR A 206 -1.48 18.64 -15.58
N VAL A 207 -2.58 17.88 -15.63
CA VAL A 207 -2.59 16.44 -15.38
C VAL A 207 -2.00 15.74 -16.60
N LEU A 208 -0.94 14.96 -16.39
CA LEU A 208 -0.15 14.36 -17.47
C LEU A 208 -0.87 13.20 -18.18
N ARG A 209 -1.88 12.59 -17.53
CA ARG A 209 -2.77 11.57 -18.11
C ARG A 209 -4.03 12.24 -18.65
N ASP A 210 -4.47 11.86 -19.85
CA ASP A 210 -5.79 12.22 -20.39
C ASP A 210 -6.90 11.26 -19.95
N SER A 211 -8.10 11.39 -20.54
CA SER A 211 -9.23 10.48 -20.29
C SER A 211 -8.94 9.05 -20.78
N MET A 212 -8.50 8.91 -22.03
CA MET A 212 -8.19 7.64 -22.69
C MET A 212 -7.08 6.86 -21.98
N GLY A 213 -6.06 7.56 -21.50
CA GLY A 213 -5.00 7.04 -20.65
C GLY A 213 -3.57 7.17 -21.16
N GLU A 214 -3.36 7.88 -22.27
CA GLU A 214 -2.01 8.29 -22.67
C GLU A 214 -1.42 9.17 -21.56
N ARG A 215 -0.14 8.97 -21.23
CA ARG A 215 0.55 9.72 -20.18
C ARG A 215 1.82 10.37 -20.70
N LEU A 216 1.80 11.70 -20.72
CA LEU A 216 2.99 12.51 -20.95
C LEU A 216 4.02 12.30 -19.82
N THR A 217 5.31 12.27 -20.17
CA THR A 217 6.40 12.11 -19.20
C THR A 217 6.71 13.39 -18.41
N GLY A 218 6.21 14.56 -18.83
CA GLY A 218 6.45 15.84 -18.15
C GLY A 218 7.90 16.35 -18.20
N ASP A 219 8.70 15.85 -19.16
CA ASP A 219 10.11 16.19 -19.36
C ASP A 219 10.35 16.75 -20.78
N ALA A 220 11.60 16.78 -21.25
CA ALA A 220 11.96 17.26 -22.58
C ALA A 220 11.28 16.46 -23.71
N LYS A 221 11.12 15.13 -23.56
CA LYS A 221 10.44 14.29 -24.56
C LYS A 221 8.95 14.63 -24.63
N ALA A 222 8.29 14.80 -23.48
CA ALA A 222 6.91 15.28 -23.44
C ALA A 222 6.77 16.72 -23.97
N SER A 223 7.77 17.57 -23.76
CA SER A 223 7.77 18.94 -24.29
C SER A 223 7.81 18.94 -25.81
N ALA A 224 8.65 18.10 -26.43
CA ALA A 224 8.69 17.92 -27.89
C ALA A 224 7.38 17.33 -28.46
N ILE A 225 6.75 16.37 -27.76
CA ILE A 225 5.44 15.83 -28.16
C ILE A 225 4.36 16.92 -28.14
N VAL A 226 4.32 17.77 -27.11
CA VAL A 226 3.36 18.87 -27.03
C VAL A 226 3.68 19.98 -28.05
N GLN A 227 4.97 20.27 -28.29
CA GLN A 227 5.39 21.23 -29.33
C GLN A 227 4.93 20.79 -30.73
N GLY A 228 5.16 19.52 -31.13
CA GLY A 228 4.70 19.03 -32.44
C GLY A 228 3.16 19.11 -32.61
N ARG A 229 2.40 18.90 -31.53
CA ARG A 229 0.93 19.13 -31.52
C ARG A 229 0.55 20.61 -31.64
N LEU A 230 1.40 21.53 -31.19
CA LEU A 230 1.21 22.97 -31.30
C LEU A 230 1.67 23.54 -32.64
N ASP A 231 2.65 22.93 -33.30
CA ASP A 231 3.15 23.33 -34.62
C ASP A 231 2.12 22.96 -35.71
N GLY A 232 1.63 21.71 -35.67
CA GLY A 232 0.64 21.13 -36.60
C GLY A 232 1.26 20.40 -37.79
N ASP A 233 0.41 19.80 -38.62
CA ASP A 233 0.81 19.29 -39.95
C ASP A 233 1.06 20.45 -40.94
N GLU A 234 1.86 20.20 -41.98
CA GLU A 234 2.27 21.20 -42.98
C GLU A 234 1.08 21.78 -43.77
N GLY A 235 0.48 22.85 -43.26
CA GLY A 235 -0.63 23.57 -43.92
C GLY A 235 -1.45 24.48 -42.99
N GLU A 236 -1.48 24.22 -41.68
CA GLU A 236 -2.12 25.14 -40.73
C GLU A 236 -1.22 26.35 -40.43
N GLN A 237 -1.84 27.48 -40.01
CA GLN A 237 -1.09 28.66 -39.58
C GLN A 237 -0.33 28.35 -38.27
N SER A 238 0.96 28.07 -38.39
CA SER A 238 1.83 27.76 -37.26
C SER A 238 2.06 29.00 -36.40
N VAL A 239 1.31 29.11 -35.30
CA VAL A 239 1.53 30.15 -34.28
C VAL A 239 2.91 29.91 -33.67
N ALA A 240 3.77 30.94 -33.72
CA ALA A 240 5.15 30.87 -33.24
C ALA A 240 5.21 30.74 -31.70
N THR A 241 5.02 29.51 -31.22
CA THR A 241 4.99 29.14 -29.80
C THR A 241 6.21 28.30 -29.42
N MET A 242 6.60 28.36 -28.14
CA MET A 242 7.63 27.51 -27.57
C MET A 242 7.14 26.93 -26.23
N PHE A 243 6.77 25.65 -26.22
CA PHE A 243 6.27 24.93 -25.05
C PHE A 243 7.39 24.18 -24.32
N ARG A 244 7.42 24.26 -22.99
CA ARG A 244 8.37 23.51 -22.16
C ARG A 244 7.77 23.11 -20.81
N PHE A 245 7.87 21.82 -20.45
CA PHE A 245 7.68 21.39 -19.07
C PHE A 245 8.85 21.87 -18.19
N THR A 246 8.53 22.55 -17.10
CA THR A 246 9.50 23.09 -16.12
C THR A 246 9.66 22.22 -14.86
N GLY A 247 8.78 21.23 -14.68
CA GLY A 247 8.91 20.22 -13.63
C GLY A 247 7.69 19.30 -13.57
N TYR A 248 7.79 18.23 -12.78
CA TYR A 248 6.71 17.25 -12.61
C TYR A 248 6.64 16.73 -11.17
N GLY A 249 5.53 16.07 -10.82
CA GLY A 249 5.35 15.46 -9.51
C GLY A 249 4.16 14.49 -9.43
N ASN A 250 3.92 14.00 -8.21
CA ASN A 250 2.99 12.92 -7.92
C ASN A 250 1.89 13.36 -6.94
N GLY A 251 0.65 13.02 -7.27
CA GLY A 251 -0.52 13.15 -6.40
C GLY A 251 -1.02 14.58 -6.15
N THR A 252 -2.17 14.63 -5.49
CA THR A 252 -2.90 15.88 -5.21
C THR A 252 -2.12 16.86 -4.34
N ASP A 253 -1.23 16.38 -3.46
CA ASP A 253 -0.42 17.25 -2.61
C ASP A 253 0.56 18.11 -3.43
N TYR A 254 1.16 17.54 -4.49
CA TYR A 254 2.01 18.28 -5.43
C TYR A 254 1.17 19.25 -6.28
N GLY A 255 0.04 18.78 -6.84
CA GLY A 255 -0.87 19.60 -7.64
C GLY A 255 -1.40 20.81 -6.88
N SER A 256 -1.94 20.59 -5.67
CA SER A 256 -2.43 21.68 -4.81
C SER A 256 -1.31 22.59 -4.28
N ALA A 257 -0.04 22.20 -4.34
CA ALA A 257 1.07 23.10 -4.06
C ALA A 257 1.37 23.98 -5.29
N ARG A 258 1.51 23.38 -6.47
CA ARG A 258 1.82 24.11 -7.73
C ARG A 258 0.69 25.03 -8.18
N LEU A 259 -0.57 24.64 -8.02
CA LEU A 259 -1.70 25.50 -8.39
C LEU A 259 -1.89 26.67 -7.40
N ARG A 260 -1.56 26.49 -6.12
CA ARG A 260 -1.52 27.60 -5.14
C ARG A 260 -0.37 28.57 -5.40
N ASP A 261 0.79 28.05 -5.79
CA ASP A 261 1.95 28.85 -6.21
C ASP A 261 1.59 29.70 -7.44
N LEU A 262 0.99 29.11 -8.47
CA LEU A 262 0.50 29.83 -9.66
C LEU A 262 -0.52 30.92 -9.29
N VAL A 263 -1.55 30.58 -8.48
CA VAL A 263 -2.56 31.53 -8.00
C VAL A 263 -1.96 32.67 -7.17
N GLY A 264 -0.94 32.38 -6.34
CA GLY A 264 -0.23 33.38 -5.56
C GLY A 264 0.60 34.34 -6.42
N ARG A 265 1.35 33.81 -7.39
CA ARG A 265 2.20 34.62 -8.29
C ARG A 265 1.40 35.49 -9.25
N HIS A 266 0.29 34.98 -9.76
CA HIS A 266 -0.59 35.67 -10.71
C HIS A 266 -1.82 36.34 -10.04
N GLN A 267 -1.77 36.56 -8.72
CA GLN A 267 -2.77 37.30 -7.93
C GLN A 267 -4.23 36.84 -8.12
N GLY A 268 -4.46 35.54 -8.34
CA GLY A 268 -5.79 34.96 -8.61
C GLY A 268 -6.26 35.04 -10.06
N VAL A 269 -5.46 35.58 -10.98
CA VAL A 269 -5.73 35.58 -12.43
C VAL A 269 -5.29 34.24 -13.04
N VAL A 270 -5.98 33.18 -12.63
CA VAL A 270 -5.77 31.80 -13.09
C VAL A 270 -7.09 31.21 -13.55
N HIS A 271 -7.07 30.48 -14.66
CA HIS A 271 -8.25 29.81 -15.25
C HIS A 271 -8.01 28.31 -15.42
N ASP A 272 -9.08 27.51 -15.36
CA ASP A 272 -9.05 26.07 -15.67
C ASP A 272 -9.36 25.75 -17.15
N GLU A 273 -9.32 24.46 -17.53
CA GLU A 273 -9.59 24.00 -18.89
C GLU A 273 -11.05 24.27 -19.37
N GLN A 274 -12.00 24.50 -18.45
CA GLN A 274 -13.34 24.99 -18.76
C GLN A 274 -13.40 26.52 -18.92
N GLY A 275 -12.37 27.26 -18.49
CA GLY A 275 -12.31 28.72 -18.46
C GLY A 275 -12.71 29.32 -17.09
N GLY A 276 -13.07 28.48 -16.13
CA GLY A 276 -13.47 28.90 -14.79
C GLY A 276 -12.29 29.52 -14.02
N ALA A 277 -12.51 30.67 -13.40
CA ALA A 277 -11.49 31.36 -12.62
C ALA A 277 -11.18 30.63 -11.30
N ILE A 278 -9.91 30.66 -10.89
CA ILE A 278 -9.38 30.08 -9.64
C ILE A 278 -8.75 31.22 -8.83
N THR A 279 -9.57 31.96 -8.09
CA THR A 279 -9.15 33.25 -7.52
C THR A 279 -8.41 33.15 -6.19
N ASP A 280 -8.38 31.98 -5.54
CA ASP A 280 -7.77 31.83 -4.22
C ASP A 280 -7.13 30.44 -3.95
N ALA A 281 -6.32 30.37 -2.89
CA ALA A 281 -5.56 29.18 -2.51
C ALA A 281 -6.41 28.01 -1.96
N LYS A 282 -7.68 28.24 -1.60
CA LYS A 282 -8.65 27.19 -1.27
C LYS A 282 -9.24 26.62 -2.57
N GLN A 283 -9.67 27.46 -3.52
CA GLN A 283 -10.14 27.03 -4.85
C GLN A 283 -9.07 26.21 -5.58
N ALA A 284 -7.81 26.65 -5.55
CA ALA A 284 -6.65 25.88 -6.06
C ALA A 284 -6.47 24.50 -5.36
N GLY A 285 -6.90 24.38 -4.11
CA GLY A 285 -6.97 23.09 -3.41
C GLY A 285 -8.16 22.25 -3.89
N ASP A 286 -9.34 22.85 -3.92
CA ASP A 286 -10.60 22.19 -4.25
C ASP A 286 -10.61 21.68 -5.71
N VAL A 287 -10.09 22.44 -6.68
CA VAL A 287 -9.91 21.98 -8.08
C VAL A 287 -9.10 20.68 -8.14
N VAL A 288 -7.95 20.61 -7.46
CA VAL A 288 -7.08 19.42 -7.51
C VAL A 288 -7.66 18.25 -6.72
N GLN A 289 -8.36 18.50 -5.62
CA GLN A 289 -8.91 17.47 -4.75
C GLN A 289 -10.29 16.94 -5.20
N LEU A 290 -11.06 17.72 -5.97
CA LEU A 290 -12.43 17.43 -6.37
C LEU A 290 -12.62 17.24 -7.89
N LYS A 291 -11.84 17.92 -8.74
CA LYS A 291 -11.82 17.67 -10.20
C LYS A 291 -10.70 16.69 -10.59
N TRP A 292 -9.44 17.10 -10.40
CA TRP A 292 -8.30 16.40 -11.02
C TRP A 292 -7.96 15.05 -10.39
N ARG A 293 -8.32 14.87 -9.11
CA ARG A 293 -7.94 13.76 -8.23
C ARG A 293 -8.00 12.39 -8.90
N ASP A 294 -9.10 12.08 -9.56
CA ASP A 294 -9.38 10.73 -10.03
C ASP A 294 -8.65 10.42 -11.35
N GLY A 295 -8.37 11.44 -12.17
CA GLY A 295 -7.52 11.31 -13.37
C GLY A 295 -6.03 11.08 -13.08
N LEU A 296 -5.55 11.39 -11.86
CA LEU A 296 -4.11 11.29 -11.54
C LEU A 296 -3.58 9.85 -11.58
N HIS A 297 -4.40 8.85 -11.23
CA HIS A 297 -4.01 7.43 -11.10
C HIS A 297 -2.72 7.21 -10.25
N SER A 298 -2.53 8.03 -9.19
CA SER A 298 -1.27 8.14 -8.45
C SER A 298 -0.75 6.83 -7.86
N ARG A 299 0.47 6.45 -8.26
CA ARG A 299 1.23 5.30 -7.76
C ARG A 299 2.52 5.79 -7.10
N LYS A 300 2.68 5.49 -5.81
CA LYS A 300 3.96 5.62 -5.07
C LYS A 300 4.50 4.22 -4.73
N PRO A 301 5.83 4.02 -4.69
CA PRO A 301 6.40 2.77 -4.22
C PRO A 301 6.00 2.51 -2.76
N ARG A 302 5.88 1.22 -2.43
CA ARG A 302 5.57 0.71 -1.09
C ARG A 302 6.51 -0.45 -0.82
N ASP A 303 7.78 -0.10 -0.69
CA ASP A 303 8.87 -1.04 -0.42
C ASP A 303 9.09 -1.19 1.10
N VAL A 304 8.72 -0.16 1.87
CA VAL A 304 8.71 -0.19 3.35
C VAL A 304 7.40 0.34 3.91
N MET A 305 7.03 -0.14 5.10
CA MET A 305 5.92 0.39 5.89
C MET A 305 6.36 0.83 7.28
N HIS A 306 5.66 1.81 7.83
CA HIS A 306 5.83 2.32 9.18
C HIS A 306 4.70 1.84 10.07
N VAL A 307 4.99 0.93 10.99
CA VAL A 307 4.06 0.45 12.01
C VAL A 307 4.33 1.18 13.32
N VAL A 308 3.26 1.51 14.05
CA VAL A 308 3.33 2.11 15.39
C VAL A 308 2.49 1.30 16.36
N LEU A 309 3.16 0.87 17.43
CA LEU A 309 2.59 0.21 18.60
C LEU A 309 2.55 1.22 19.74
N SER A 310 1.50 1.24 20.56
CA SER A 310 1.44 2.15 21.72
C SER A 310 0.61 1.59 22.86
N ALA A 311 1.10 1.78 24.09
CA ALA A 311 0.38 1.43 25.31
C ALA A 311 -0.26 2.67 25.98
N ARG A 312 -0.96 2.47 27.09
CA ARG A 312 -1.47 3.52 27.98
C ARG A 312 -0.32 4.21 28.71
N ALA A 313 -0.50 5.49 29.06
CA ALA A 313 0.35 6.19 30.01
C ALA A 313 0.55 5.37 31.31
N GLY A 314 1.79 5.27 31.79
CA GLY A 314 2.15 4.46 32.96
C GLY A 314 2.27 2.94 32.73
N THR A 315 2.15 2.45 31.48
CA THR A 315 2.51 1.04 31.18
C THR A 315 4.02 0.86 31.24
N ASP A 316 4.49 -0.26 31.79
CA ASP A 316 5.93 -0.53 31.89
C ASP A 316 6.63 -0.55 30.51
N VAL A 317 7.83 0.03 30.49
CA VAL A 317 8.60 0.28 29.27
C VAL A 317 9.27 -0.99 28.75
N GLN A 318 9.80 -1.84 29.64
CA GLN A 318 10.55 -3.04 29.23
C GLN A 318 9.60 -4.17 28.81
N ALA A 319 8.49 -4.35 29.50
CA ALA A 319 7.39 -5.22 29.08
C ALA A 319 6.80 -4.75 27.74
N SER A 320 6.67 -3.44 27.51
CA SER A 320 6.23 -2.90 26.22
C SER A 320 7.25 -3.18 25.10
N HIS A 321 8.54 -3.14 25.41
CA HIS A 321 9.61 -3.50 24.47
C HIS A 321 9.58 -4.99 24.11
N ALA A 322 9.51 -5.87 25.11
CA ALA A 322 9.45 -7.31 24.92
C ALA A 322 8.20 -7.74 24.16
N ALA A 323 7.04 -7.15 24.48
CA ALA A 323 5.79 -7.39 23.76
C ALA A 323 5.85 -6.90 22.30
N ALA A 324 6.52 -5.78 22.02
CA ALA A 324 6.76 -5.32 20.66
C ALA A 324 7.69 -6.26 19.89
N ARG A 325 8.82 -6.67 20.47
CA ARG A 325 9.76 -7.65 19.88
C ARG A 325 9.03 -8.96 19.54
N GLY A 326 8.30 -9.54 20.49
CA GLY A 326 7.54 -10.77 20.28
C GLY A 326 6.38 -10.64 19.30
N PHE A 327 5.82 -9.44 19.12
CA PHE A 327 4.83 -9.14 18.09
C PHE A 327 5.47 -9.09 16.69
N LEU A 328 6.58 -8.35 16.55
CA LEU A 328 7.29 -8.20 15.27
C LEU A 328 7.82 -9.56 14.78
N ALA A 329 8.48 -10.32 15.66
CA ALA A 329 9.02 -11.64 15.33
C ALA A 329 7.95 -12.65 14.90
N GLN A 330 6.70 -12.53 15.37
CA GLN A 330 5.60 -13.42 14.97
C GLN A 330 4.89 -12.96 13.68
N GLU A 331 4.62 -11.66 13.53
CA GLU A 331 3.85 -11.15 12.38
C GLU A 331 4.71 -10.87 11.15
N PHE A 332 6.03 -10.70 11.32
CA PHE A 332 7.00 -10.38 10.28
C PHE A 332 8.17 -11.38 10.23
N ALA A 333 7.95 -12.62 10.64
CA ALA A 333 8.90 -13.72 10.45
C ALA A 333 9.33 -13.82 8.96
N GLY A 334 10.64 -13.81 8.70
CA GLY A 334 11.21 -13.83 7.35
C GLY A 334 11.24 -12.48 6.62
N TYR A 335 10.80 -11.39 7.25
CA TYR A 335 10.92 -10.02 6.73
C TYR A 335 11.94 -9.23 7.54
N ARG A 336 12.68 -8.34 6.86
CA ARG A 336 13.58 -7.40 7.53
C ARG A 336 12.79 -6.29 8.23
N TYR A 337 13.17 -5.98 9.46
CA TYR A 337 12.58 -4.87 10.19
C TYR A 337 13.57 -4.23 11.16
N VAL A 338 13.38 -2.95 11.40
CA VAL A 338 14.08 -2.19 12.45
C VAL A 338 13.08 -1.40 13.27
N PHE A 339 13.20 -1.43 14.59
CA PHE A 339 12.27 -0.78 15.51
C PHE A 339 12.96 -0.03 16.64
N SER A 340 12.30 1.01 17.16
CA SER A 340 12.81 1.84 18.24
C SER A 340 11.68 2.20 19.21
N LEU A 341 12.00 2.18 20.50
CA LEU A 341 11.07 2.52 21.58
C LEU A 341 11.27 3.98 22.01
N HIS A 342 10.17 4.74 22.05
CA HIS A 342 10.16 6.10 22.59
C HIS A 342 9.59 6.08 24.00
N ASP A 343 10.51 6.12 24.97
CA ASP A 343 10.26 6.21 26.42
C ASP A 343 9.78 7.64 26.76
N PRO A 344 8.64 7.81 27.46
CA PRO A 344 8.13 9.12 27.91
C PRO A 344 9.16 10.01 28.62
N SER A 345 10.04 9.38 29.41
CA SER A 345 11.00 10.05 30.28
C SER A 345 12.37 10.28 29.63
N LYS A 346 12.73 9.46 28.63
CA LYS A 346 14.07 9.45 28.00
C LYS A 346 14.10 9.84 26.53
N ASP A 347 12.97 10.14 25.90
CA ASP A 347 12.94 10.70 24.54
C ASP A 347 13.79 11.99 24.49
N PRO A 348 14.91 12.03 23.75
CA PRO A 348 15.82 13.18 23.73
C PRO A 348 15.16 14.40 23.08
N LYS A 349 14.12 14.19 22.26
CA LYS A 349 13.39 15.28 21.63
C LYS A 349 12.56 16.06 22.66
N PRO A 350 12.64 17.41 22.72
CA PRO A 350 11.84 18.19 23.66
C PRO A 350 10.34 18.16 23.30
N GLU A 351 9.49 18.42 24.29
CA GLU A 351 8.03 18.33 24.16
C GLU A 351 7.47 19.35 23.14
N GLU A 352 8.04 20.56 23.11
CA GLU A 352 7.73 21.63 22.14
C GLU A 352 7.97 21.21 20.68
N ALA A 353 8.98 20.37 20.43
CA ALA A 353 9.29 19.76 19.14
C ALA A 353 8.52 18.42 18.94
N GLY A 354 7.75 18.01 19.95
CA GLY A 354 6.84 16.89 19.93
C GLY A 354 7.44 15.55 20.38
N GLY A 355 8.52 15.54 21.16
CA GLY A 355 8.96 14.34 21.87
C GLY A 355 8.13 14.06 23.13
N LYS A 356 8.77 13.38 24.11
CA LYS A 356 8.36 13.19 25.52
C LYS A 356 6.85 12.96 25.71
N ARG A 357 6.28 12.05 24.91
CA ARG A 357 4.85 11.72 24.99
C ARG A 357 4.53 11.06 26.33
N PRO A 358 3.36 11.29 26.94
CA PRO A 358 3.00 10.65 28.22
C PRO A 358 2.75 9.14 28.12
N HIS A 359 2.99 8.50 26.98
CA HIS A 359 2.79 7.07 26.76
C HIS A 359 3.94 6.45 25.97
N VAL A 360 4.36 5.25 26.38
CA VAL A 360 5.35 4.45 25.65
C VAL A 360 4.79 4.01 24.30
N HIS A 361 5.60 4.15 23.27
CA HIS A 361 5.27 3.78 21.91
C HIS A 361 6.50 3.24 21.18
N VAL A 362 6.29 2.24 20.33
CA VAL A 362 7.34 1.65 19.49
C VAL A 362 7.03 1.99 18.05
N HIS A 363 8.03 2.49 17.33
CA HIS A 363 7.99 2.70 15.90
C HIS A 363 8.82 1.61 15.21
N ALA A 364 8.23 0.89 14.27
CA ALA A 364 8.91 -0.12 13.46
C ALA A 364 8.84 0.25 11.97
N ILE A 365 9.97 0.18 11.28
CA ILE A 365 10.06 0.18 9.82
C ILE A 365 10.23 -1.27 9.38
N VAL A 366 9.39 -1.73 8.45
CA VAL A 366 9.36 -3.13 7.99
C VAL A 366 9.46 -3.15 6.47
N ALA A 367 10.34 -3.98 5.92
CA ALA A 367 10.40 -4.25 4.49
C ALA A 367 9.10 -4.93 4.04
N MET A 368 8.48 -4.42 2.98
CA MET A 368 7.23 -4.96 2.44
C MET A 368 7.43 -6.28 1.68
N ARG A 369 8.67 -6.70 1.44
CA ARG A 369 9.06 -7.95 0.77
C ARG A 369 9.96 -8.79 1.69
N SER A 370 9.79 -10.11 1.70
CA SER A 370 10.71 -11.05 2.38
C SER A 370 11.94 -11.33 1.52
N ASP A 371 13.00 -11.89 2.11
CA ASP A 371 14.15 -12.43 1.35
C ASP A 371 13.73 -13.59 0.40
N ALA A 372 12.63 -14.27 0.70
CA ALA A 372 12.01 -15.28 -0.18
C ALA A 372 11.08 -14.67 -1.26
N GLY A 373 10.91 -13.35 -1.27
CA GLY A 373 10.14 -12.62 -2.27
C GLY A 373 8.66 -12.39 -1.96
N ASP A 374 8.12 -13.00 -0.91
CA ASP A 374 6.74 -12.83 -0.41
C ASP A 374 6.44 -11.37 -0.08
N ARG A 375 5.15 -10.97 -0.05
CA ARG A 375 4.73 -9.58 0.20
C ARG A 375 3.73 -9.46 1.34
N ILE A 376 3.94 -8.47 2.22
CA ILE A 376 3.05 -8.22 3.37
C ILE A 376 1.65 -7.78 2.91
N GLU A 377 0.63 -8.54 3.31
CA GLU A 377 -0.77 -8.12 3.24
C GLU A 377 -1.08 -7.01 4.24
N THR A 378 -1.77 -5.94 3.80
CA THR A 378 -2.25 -4.86 4.70
C THR A 378 -3.77 -4.74 4.67
N THR A 379 -4.46 -5.87 4.84
CA THR A 379 -5.94 -5.98 4.83
C THR A 379 -6.54 -5.66 6.21
N ILE A 380 -7.85 -5.33 6.27
CA ILE A 380 -8.54 -5.01 7.53
C ILE A 380 -8.53 -6.22 8.49
N SER A 381 -8.61 -7.45 7.96
CA SER A 381 -8.46 -8.71 8.69
C SER A 381 -7.05 -8.90 9.26
N VAL A 382 -5.99 -8.58 8.51
CA VAL A 382 -4.61 -8.63 9.02
C VAL A 382 -4.40 -7.58 10.11
N PHE A 383 -4.86 -6.34 9.93
CA PHE A 383 -4.84 -5.34 11.01
C PHE A 383 -5.67 -5.75 12.25
N ARG A 384 -6.68 -6.62 12.10
CA ARG A 384 -7.39 -7.23 13.22
C ARG A 384 -6.51 -8.27 13.91
N ARG A 385 -5.89 -9.19 13.15
CA ARG A 385 -4.93 -10.19 13.66
C ARG A 385 -3.81 -9.52 14.47
N TRP A 386 -3.19 -8.47 13.92
CA TRP A 386 -2.10 -7.76 14.58
C TRP A 386 -2.47 -7.22 15.97
N ARG A 387 -3.72 -6.77 16.18
CA ARG A 387 -4.17 -6.31 17.51
C ARG A 387 -4.46 -7.45 18.48
N VAL A 388 -4.83 -8.62 17.98
CA VAL A 388 -4.93 -9.84 18.80
C VAL A 388 -3.52 -10.31 19.21
N THR A 389 -2.59 -10.42 18.26
CA THR A 389 -1.20 -10.82 18.54
C THR A 389 -0.50 -9.82 19.48
N MET A 390 -0.69 -8.50 19.30
CA MET A 390 -0.16 -7.50 20.24
C MET A 390 -0.75 -7.66 21.65
N ALA A 391 -2.06 -7.95 21.79
CA ALA A 391 -2.70 -8.23 23.08
C ALA A 391 -2.20 -9.54 23.72
N GLU A 392 -1.93 -10.57 22.92
CA GLU A 392 -1.32 -11.82 23.35
C GLU A 392 0.08 -11.59 23.93
N LYS A 393 0.97 -10.94 23.18
CA LYS A 393 2.36 -10.68 23.63
C LYS A 393 2.43 -9.68 24.78
N ALA A 394 1.55 -8.67 24.80
CA ALA A 394 1.42 -7.76 25.94
C ALA A 394 1.11 -8.53 27.24
N ARG A 395 0.10 -9.41 27.22
CA ARG A 395 -0.27 -10.22 28.40
C ARG A 395 0.81 -11.23 28.80
N ALA A 396 1.52 -11.81 27.83
CA ALA A 396 2.68 -12.67 28.09
C ALA A 396 3.83 -11.94 28.84
N HIS A 397 3.89 -10.61 28.75
CA HIS A 397 4.81 -9.76 29.50
C HIS A 397 4.11 -8.95 30.61
N GLY A 398 2.97 -9.42 31.12
CA GLY A 398 2.29 -8.81 32.28
C GLY A 398 1.47 -7.54 32.00
N ILE A 399 1.39 -7.11 30.74
CA ILE A 399 0.56 -5.95 30.35
C ILE A 399 -0.86 -6.44 30.03
N ASN A 400 -1.78 -6.22 30.96
CA ASN A 400 -3.22 -6.47 30.78
C ASN A 400 -3.79 -5.65 29.62
N MET A 401 -3.85 -6.24 28.43
CA MET A 401 -4.19 -5.59 27.16
C MET A 401 -5.09 -6.49 26.31
N GLU A 402 -6.09 -5.91 25.65
CA GLU A 402 -7.06 -6.62 24.82
C GLU A 402 -7.32 -5.92 23.48
N MET A 403 -7.62 -6.72 22.45
CA MET A 403 -8.15 -6.19 21.20
C MET A 403 -9.51 -5.50 21.46
N THR A 404 -9.77 -4.37 20.79
CA THR A 404 -11.08 -3.69 20.81
C THR A 404 -11.54 -3.27 19.40
N ASP A 405 -12.84 -3.38 19.14
CA ASP A 405 -13.52 -2.78 17.99
C ASP A 405 -14.50 -1.70 18.48
N ARG A 406 -14.57 -0.57 17.77
CA ARG A 406 -15.48 0.55 18.13
C ARG A 406 -16.96 0.13 18.27
N ARG A 407 -17.39 -0.90 17.53
CA ARG A 407 -18.75 -1.44 17.52
C ARG A 407 -19.11 -2.19 18.81
N GLU A 408 -18.11 -2.60 19.58
CA GLU A 408 -18.25 -3.29 20.87
C GLU A 408 -18.62 -2.31 21.99
N ARG A 409 -18.52 -0.99 21.76
CA ARG A 409 -18.85 0.07 22.73
C ARG A 409 -19.60 1.27 22.13
N ALA A 410 -20.08 1.20 20.89
CA ALA A 410 -20.56 2.36 20.12
C ALA A 410 -19.64 3.61 20.24
N SER A 411 -18.32 3.44 20.17
CA SER A 411 -17.37 4.56 20.22
C SER A 411 -17.23 5.25 18.85
N ALA A 412 -17.08 6.57 18.85
CA ALA A 412 -16.86 7.35 17.64
C ALA A 412 -15.64 6.88 16.83
N ALA A 413 -15.68 7.15 15.52
CA ALA A 413 -14.60 6.86 14.58
C ALA A 413 -13.31 7.62 14.91
N ALA A 414 -12.15 7.01 14.64
CA ALA A 414 -10.88 7.70 14.71
C ALA A 414 -10.73 8.73 13.58
N TYR A 415 -10.01 9.81 13.84
CA TYR A 415 -9.57 10.80 12.85
C TYR A 415 -8.15 10.49 12.36
N GLY A 416 -7.83 10.90 11.12
CA GLY A 416 -6.49 10.77 10.53
C GLY A 416 -5.63 12.04 10.66
N LYS A 417 -4.31 11.92 10.44
CA LYS A 417 -3.35 13.05 10.40
C LYS A 417 -3.76 14.15 9.42
N ASN A 418 -4.35 13.77 8.29
CA ASN A 418 -4.77 14.71 7.25
C ASN A 418 -6.15 15.34 7.54
N GLN A 419 -6.77 15.01 8.67
CA GLN A 419 -8.05 15.59 9.12
C GLN A 419 -7.86 16.62 10.23
N VAL A 420 -6.87 16.43 11.10
CA VAL A 420 -6.59 17.34 12.22
C VAL A 420 -5.10 17.52 12.46
N ARG A 421 -4.71 18.74 12.82
CA ARG A 421 -3.33 19.16 13.11
C ARG A 421 -3.25 19.64 14.56
N PRO A 422 -2.26 19.22 15.36
CA PRO A 422 -2.10 19.71 16.73
C PRO A 422 -1.77 21.21 16.71
N THR A 423 -2.51 22.01 17.48
CA THR A 423 -2.28 23.47 17.61
C THR A 423 -1.03 23.75 18.44
N ASN A 424 -0.86 22.99 19.52
CA ASN A 424 0.32 22.96 20.38
C ASN A 424 0.92 21.55 20.43
N ARG A 425 2.19 21.43 20.87
CA ARG A 425 2.86 20.13 21.05
C ARG A 425 2.95 19.67 22.50
N HIS A 426 2.81 20.60 23.45
CA HIS A 426 2.66 20.31 24.88
C HIS A 426 1.33 19.60 25.17
N GLY A 427 1.36 18.42 25.78
CA GLY A 427 0.20 17.57 26.05
C GLY A 427 -0.54 17.01 24.80
N ARG A 428 -0.54 17.73 23.67
CA ARG A 428 -1.31 17.45 22.44
C ARG A 428 -2.83 17.32 22.67
N THR A 429 -3.32 18.05 23.66
CA THR A 429 -4.75 18.10 24.04
C THR A 429 -5.60 18.78 22.98
N GLU A 430 -5.06 19.73 22.23
CA GLU A 430 -5.80 20.55 21.26
C GLU A 430 -5.34 20.30 19.82
N HIS A 431 -6.29 20.24 18.88
CA HIS A 431 -6.03 20.13 17.45
C HIS A 431 -7.07 20.95 16.68
N GLU A 432 -6.62 21.58 15.60
CA GLU A 432 -7.42 22.25 14.58
C GLU A 432 -7.77 21.26 13.47
N ALA A 433 -8.99 21.34 12.91
CA ALA A 433 -9.41 20.50 11.80
C ALA A 433 -9.24 21.15 10.42
N THR A 434 -8.94 20.34 9.41
CA THR A 434 -8.79 20.80 8.02
C THR A 434 -10.13 21.05 7.31
N SER A 435 -11.27 20.75 7.96
CA SER A 435 -12.63 21.05 7.49
C SER A 435 -13.64 20.81 8.62
N GLU A 436 -14.86 21.36 8.50
CA GLU A 436 -15.93 21.09 9.49
C GLU A 436 -16.21 19.59 9.68
N ALA A 437 -16.15 18.80 8.60
CA ALA A 437 -16.43 17.37 8.65
C ALA A 437 -15.33 16.60 9.42
N ALA A 438 -14.10 17.14 9.40
CA ALA A 438 -13.03 16.68 10.26
C ALA A 438 -13.19 17.17 11.71
N GLN A 439 -13.64 18.42 11.93
CA GLN A 439 -13.92 18.97 13.26
C GLN A 439 -15.00 18.14 13.97
N ARG A 440 -16.16 17.94 13.33
CA ARG A 440 -17.26 17.09 13.82
C ARG A 440 -16.79 15.67 14.17
N ARG A 441 -15.83 15.10 13.44
CA ARG A 441 -15.23 13.79 13.73
C ARG A 441 -14.25 13.84 14.91
N TYR A 442 -13.46 14.90 15.02
CA TYR A 442 -12.55 15.14 16.13
C TYR A 442 -13.31 15.33 17.44
N ASP A 443 -14.29 16.24 17.47
CA ASP A 443 -15.11 16.53 18.65
C ASP A 443 -15.85 15.29 19.12
N ALA A 444 -16.50 14.58 18.19
CA ALA A 444 -17.17 13.31 18.48
C ALA A 444 -16.18 12.25 19.03
N LYS A 445 -14.90 12.28 18.65
CA LYS A 445 -13.91 11.35 19.19
C LYS A 445 -13.30 11.78 20.52
N ARG A 446 -13.11 13.09 20.75
CA ARG A 446 -12.60 13.62 22.03
C ARG A 446 -13.63 13.54 23.15
N SER A 447 -14.91 13.74 22.84
CA SER A 447 -16.05 13.51 23.75
C SER A 447 -16.48 12.03 23.85
N ASP A 448 -15.80 11.11 23.13
CA ASP A 448 -16.20 9.72 22.87
C ASP A 448 -17.73 9.54 22.65
N ARG A 449 -18.33 10.44 21.85
CA ARG A 449 -19.76 10.48 21.53
C ARG A 449 -20.26 9.14 21.00
N HIS A 450 -21.47 8.75 21.37
CA HIS A 450 -22.06 7.47 20.97
C HIS A 450 -22.22 7.43 19.44
N SER A 451 -21.86 6.31 18.82
CA SER A 451 -21.82 6.15 17.36
C SER A 451 -22.34 4.75 16.97
N LEU A 452 -23.63 4.69 16.65
CA LEU A 452 -24.33 3.44 16.32
C LEU A 452 -24.11 3.03 14.84
N PRO A 453 -24.04 1.72 14.56
CA PRO A 453 -23.78 1.19 13.22
C PRO A 453 -24.95 1.41 12.25
N GLN A 454 -24.65 1.97 11.08
CA GLN A 454 -25.64 2.22 10.02
C GLN A 454 -25.90 0.97 9.16
N THR A 455 -24.86 0.20 8.82
CA THR A 455 -25.00 -1.02 8.00
C THR A 455 -25.51 -2.20 8.81
N GLU A 456 -26.40 -3.01 8.22
CA GLU A 456 -26.99 -4.18 8.88
C GLU A 456 -25.92 -5.17 9.40
N ARG A 457 -24.90 -5.48 8.59
CA ARG A 457 -23.75 -6.32 8.98
C ARG A 457 -23.05 -5.81 10.25
N SER A 458 -23.02 -4.49 10.47
CA SER A 458 -22.43 -3.89 11.66
C SER A 458 -23.39 -3.85 12.85
N ARG A 459 -24.70 -3.72 12.61
CA ARG A 459 -25.75 -3.89 13.64
C ARG A 459 -25.69 -5.30 14.22
N ARG A 460 -25.78 -6.34 13.37
CA ARG A 460 -25.66 -7.76 13.78
C ARG A 460 -24.41 -8.07 14.63
N TYR A 461 -23.28 -7.38 14.38
CA TYR A 461 -22.06 -7.48 15.20
C TYR A 461 -22.21 -6.78 16.56
N THR A 462 -22.76 -5.56 16.60
CA THR A 462 -23.06 -4.84 17.84
C THR A 462 -24.10 -5.58 18.67
N ASP A 463 -25.13 -6.19 18.08
CA ASP A 463 -26.14 -6.99 18.79
C ASP A 463 -25.50 -8.23 19.45
N PHE A 464 -24.54 -8.87 18.77
CA PHE A 464 -23.77 -9.97 19.33
C PHE A 464 -22.86 -9.51 20.48
N ALA A 465 -22.21 -8.34 20.33
CA ALA A 465 -21.40 -7.73 21.39
C ALA A 465 -22.25 -7.34 22.60
N LYS A 466 -23.45 -6.78 22.40
CA LYS A 466 -24.41 -6.50 23.47
C LYS A 466 -24.69 -7.76 24.29
N ARG A 467 -24.99 -8.89 23.64
CA ARG A 467 -25.18 -10.19 24.31
C ARG A 467 -23.95 -10.73 25.05
N GLN A 468 -22.74 -10.25 24.74
CA GLN A 468 -21.55 -10.58 25.54
C GLN A 468 -21.38 -9.64 26.73
N TRP A 469 -21.72 -8.35 26.61
CA TRP A 469 -21.79 -7.44 27.76
C TRP A 469 -22.91 -7.80 28.73
N GLU A 470 -24.07 -8.28 28.24
CA GLU A 470 -25.17 -8.82 29.06
C GLU A 470 -24.68 -10.00 29.92
N ALA A 471 -23.87 -10.89 29.34
CA ALA A 471 -23.25 -11.97 30.09
C ALA A 471 -22.24 -11.47 31.14
N VAL A 472 -21.33 -10.54 30.78
CA VAL A 472 -20.35 -9.99 31.75
C VAL A 472 -21.03 -9.17 32.87
N ALA A 473 -22.22 -8.61 32.63
CA ALA A 473 -23.02 -7.91 33.63
C ALA A 473 -23.88 -8.83 34.52
N THR A 474 -23.89 -10.15 34.25
CA THR A 474 -24.66 -11.16 35.00
C THR A 474 -23.80 -12.29 35.60
N GLU A 475 -22.62 -12.54 35.04
CA GLU A 475 -21.56 -13.34 35.67
C GLU A 475 -21.01 -12.58 36.89
N HIS A 476 -21.04 -13.21 38.07
CA HIS A 476 -20.66 -12.57 39.34
C HIS A 476 -19.21 -12.07 39.29
N GLY A 477 -19.05 -10.76 39.21
CA GLY A 477 -17.76 -10.08 39.15
C GLY A 477 -17.38 -9.43 40.47
N GLY A 478 -16.37 -8.57 40.41
CA GLY A 478 -16.31 -7.46 41.36
C GLY A 478 -17.27 -6.36 40.92
N GLU A 479 -17.85 -5.61 41.85
CA GLU A 479 -18.84 -4.53 41.61
C GLU A 479 -18.45 -3.58 40.46
N GLY A 480 -17.17 -3.21 40.36
CA GLY A 480 -16.64 -2.37 39.28
C GLY A 480 -16.67 -3.02 37.88
N VAL A 481 -16.58 -4.34 37.77
CA VAL A 481 -16.71 -5.08 36.50
C VAL A 481 -18.15 -5.06 36.02
N GLU A 482 -19.09 -5.34 36.91
CA GLU A 482 -20.53 -5.34 36.62
C GLU A 482 -21.01 -3.92 36.27
N SER A 483 -20.62 -2.91 37.07
CA SER A 483 -20.90 -1.49 36.80
C SER A 483 -20.33 -1.03 35.44
N PHE A 484 -19.10 -1.43 35.12
CA PHE A 484 -18.53 -1.12 33.80
C PHE A 484 -19.32 -1.80 32.68
N ALA A 485 -19.65 -3.09 32.80
CA ALA A 485 -20.42 -3.81 31.79
C ALA A 485 -21.82 -3.20 31.58
N GLN A 486 -22.53 -2.85 32.66
CA GLN A 486 -23.80 -2.12 32.61
C GLN A 486 -23.66 -0.76 31.91
N SER A 487 -22.58 -0.01 32.16
CA SER A 487 -22.32 1.26 31.45
C SER A 487 -22.15 1.07 29.93
N GLN A 488 -21.58 -0.07 29.50
CA GLN A 488 -21.47 -0.39 28.08
C GLN A 488 -22.83 -0.83 27.49
N LEU A 489 -23.68 -1.52 28.26
CA LEU A 489 -25.05 -1.87 27.84
C LEU A 489 -25.90 -0.62 27.61
N ILE A 490 -26.00 0.27 28.60
CA ILE A 490 -26.73 1.55 28.49
C ILE A 490 -26.27 2.33 27.24
N ARG A 491 -24.97 2.29 26.96
CA ARG A 491 -24.34 2.95 25.79
C ARG A 491 -24.58 2.26 24.44
N LEU A 492 -24.88 0.96 24.44
CA LEU A 492 -25.33 0.21 23.25
C LEU A 492 -26.86 0.28 23.06
N GLU A 493 -27.61 0.48 24.15
CA GLU A 493 -29.08 0.58 24.18
C GLU A 493 -29.61 2.00 23.95
N SER A 494 -28.77 3.04 24.04
CA SER A 494 -29.20 4.43 23.95
C SER A 494 -29.65 4.83 22.53
N GLU A 495 -30.88 4.51 22.15
CA GLU A 495 -31.62 5.14 21.04
C GLU A 495 -32.14 6.56 21.41
N VAL A 496 -31.80 7.03 22.61
CA VAL A 496 -32.47 8.14 23.29
C VAL A 496 -32.05 9.52 22.75
N VAL A 497 -33.03 10.16 22.11
CA VAL A 497 -33.15 11.61 21.82
C VAL A 497 -32.29 12.19 20.69
N ARG A 498 -33.00 12.68 19.68
CA ARG A 498 -32.54 13.71 18.75
C ARG A 498 -32.57 15.07 19.47
N ASP A 499 -31.43 15.75 19.63
CA ASP A 499 -31.45 17.21 19.52
C ASP A 499 -30.14 17.84 19.02
N HIS A 500 -30.17 18.30 17.77
CA HIS A 500 -29.76 19.66 17.44
C HIS A 500 -30.99 20.28 16.73
N PRO A 501 -31.30 21.57 16.95
CA PRO A 501 -32.53 22.19 16.46
C PRO A 501 -32.51 22.36 14.93
N ARG A 502 -32.87 21.28 14.21
CA ARG A 502 -33.23 21.32 12.80
C ARG A 502 -34.55 22.10 12.68
N VAL A 503 -34.49 23.27 12.05
CA VAL A 503 -35.66 24.08 11.66
C VAL A 503 -36.74 23.18 11.05
N PRO A 504 -38.02 23.28 11.47
CA PRO A 504 -39.07 22.33 11.11
C PRO A 504 -39.58 22.53 9.66
N GLY A 505 -38.73 22.24 8.68
CA GLY A 505 -39.00 22.46 7.25
C GLY A 505 -38.36 21.44 6.30
N GLY A 506 -38.14 20.18 6.73
CA GLY A 506 -37.42 19.19 5.89
C GLY A 506 -37.71 17.70 6.08
N ARG A 507 -38.58 17.27 7.03
CA ARG A 507 -38.71 15.83 7.34
C ARG A 507 -39.24 14.94 6.21
N LYS A 508 -40.06 15.48 5.29
CA LYS A 508 -40.47 14.72 4.09
C LYS A 508 -39.35 14.67 3.05
N THR A 509 -38.71 15.79 2.74
CA THR A 509 -37.65 15.88 1.73
C THR A 509 -36.37 15.14 2.12
N GLU A 510 -35.91 15.18 3.39
CA GLU A 510 -34.77 14.36 3.83
C GLU A 510 -35.07 12.85 3.75
N SER A 511 -36.30 12.43 4.08
CA SER A 511 -36.70 11.01 4.00
C SER A 511 -36.80 10.53 2.55
N LEU A 512 -37.43 11.32 1.69
CA LEU A 512 -37.58 11.04 0.26
C LEU A 512 -36.21 11.00 -0.43
N ARG A 513 -35.34 11.98 -0.17
CA ARG A 513 -33.97 12.01 -0.71
C ARG A 513 -33.13 10.81 -0.25
N SER A 514 -33.29 10.37 1.00
CA SER A 514 -32.60 9.17 1.51
C SER A 514 -33.12 7.88 0.88
N GLN A 515 -34.42 7.80 0.56
CA GLN A 515 -35.01 6.68 -0.19
C GLN A 515 -34.56 6.72 -1.66
N PHE A 516 -34.60 7.89 -2.30
CA PHE A 516 -34.12 8.12 -3.66
C PHE A 516 -32.66 7.69 -3.83
N ILE A 517 -31.75 8.14 -2.96
CA ILE A 517 -30.33 7.69 -2.96
C ILE A 517 -30.22 6.18 -2.74
N THR A 518 -31.10 5.57 -1.94
CA THR A 518 -31.11 4.10 -1.76
C THR A 518 -31.54 3.37 -3.05
N HIS A 519 -32.53 3.90 -3.78
CA HIS A 519 -32.93 3.35 -5.08
C HIS A 519 -31.89 3.60 -6.18
N LEU A 520 -31.20 4.76 -6.18
CA LEU A 520 -30.07 5.02 -7.08
C LEU A 520 -28.89 4.07 -6.82
N VAL A 521 -28.54 3.81 -5.56
CA VAL A 521 -27.51 2.82 -5.20
C VAL A 521 -27.96 1.38 -5.54
N SER A 522 -29.26 1.10 -5.52
CA SER A 522 -29.80 -0.17 -6.02
C SER A 522 -29.78 -0.27 -7.55
N LEU A 523 -29.97 0.84 -8.26
CA LEU A 523 -29.87 0.93 -9.72
C LEU A 523 -28.41 0.71 -10.16
N ASP A 524 -27.46 1.43 -9.55
CA ASP A 524 -26.02 1.23 -9.71
C ASP A 524 -25.62 -0.23 -9.45
N GLN A 525 -26.12 -0.87 -8.40
CA GLN A 525 -25.83 -2.30 -8.13
C GLN A 525 -26.46 -3.29 -9.13
N ILE A 526 -27.40 -2.86 -9.98
CA ILE A 526 -27.95 -3.66 -11.08
C ILE A 526 -27.19 -3.37 -12.38
N VAL A 527 -26.86 -2.10 -12.64
CA VAL A 527 -26.17 -1.61 -13.84
C VAL A 527 -24.67 -1.96 -13.82
N SER A 528 -23.98 -1.60 -12.74
CA SER A 528 -22.51 -1.62 -12.56
C SER A 528 -21.98 -2.96 -12.01
N ARG A 529 -22.73 -4.04 -12.14
CA ARG A 529 -22.24 -5.40 -11.87
C ARG A 529 -21.61 -6.01 -13.11
N ASP A 530 -20.36 -6.44 -12.97
CA ASP A 530 -19.67 -7.35 -13.90
C ASP A 530 -20.24 -8.79 -13.78
N GLU A 531 -21.52 -8.98 -14.09
CA GLU A 531 -22.04 -10.31 -14.45
C GLU A 531 -21.62 -10.59 -15.91
N PRO A 532 -20.88 -11.69 -16.19
CA PRO A 532 -20.16 -11.85 -17.46
C PRO A 532 -21.11 -11.98 -18.67
N MET A 533 -20.96 -11.07 -19.63
CA MET A 533 -21.87 -10.78 -20.75
C MET A 533 -21.97 -11.87 -21.85
N ARG A 534 -21.74 -13.15 -21.54
CA ARG A 534 -21.69 -14.26 -22.53
C ARG A 534 -22.74 -15.36 -22.35
N GLN A 535 -23.55 -15.34 -21.29
CA GLN A 535 -24.50 -16.43 -20.98
C GLN A 535 -25.81 -15.95 -20.32
N MET A 536 -26.39 -14.83 -20.75
CA MET A 536 -27.77 -14.47 -20.37
C MET A 536 -28.73 -14.82 -21.50
N SER A 537 -29.69 -15.70 -21.23
CA SER A 537 -30.79 -15.97 -22.15
C SER A 537 -31.77 -14.78 -22.22
N ARG A 538 -32.54 -14.69 -23.31
CA ARG A 538 -33.55 -13.63 -23.51
C ARG A 538 -34.51 -13.46 -22.34
N SER A 539 -34.96 -14.55 -21.71
CA SER A 539 -35.86 -14.50 -20.55
C SER A 539 -35.16 -14.00 -19.27
N GLU A 540 -33.85 -14.22 -19.13
CA GLU A 540 -33.03 -13.64 -18.06
C GLU A 540 -32.72 -12.16 -18.34
N PHE A 541 -32.57 -11.78 -19.61
CA PHE A 541 -32.44 -10.39 -20.03
C PHE A 541 -33.74 -9.59 -19.80
N GLU A 542 -34.89 -10.12 -20.20
CA GLU A 542 -36.21 -9.53 -19.89
C GLU A 542 -36.41 -9.39 -18.36
N ALA A 543 -35.95 -10.39 -17.58
CA ALA A 543 -35.96 -10.30 -16.12
C ALA A 543 -34.94 -9.30 -15.55
N TYR A 544 -33.85 -8.98 -16.27
CA TYR A 544 -32.90 -7.91 -15.93
C TYR A 544 -33.45 -6.53 -16.28
N GLU A 545 -33.93 -6.31 -17.50
CA GLU A 545 -34.59 -5.07 -17.94
C GLU A 545 -35.74 -4.71 -16.99
N LYS A 546 -36.60 -5.67 -16.68
CA LYS A 546 -37.71 -5.48 -15.73
C LYS A 546 -37.24 -5.13 -14.32
N ARG A 547 -36.04 -5.57 -13.89
CA ARG A 547 -35.41 -5.13 -12.63
C ARG A 547 -34.89 -3.69 -12.72
N VAL A 548 -34.27 -3.29 -13.85
CA VAL A 548 -33.81 -1.91 -14.08
C VAL A 548 -35.00 -0.94 -14.10
N GLU A 549 -36.04 -1.19 -14.91
CA GLU A 549 -37.23 -0.34 -14.96
C GLU A 549 -38.00 -0.32 -13.63
N THR A 550 -38.05 -1.43 -12.90
CA THR A 550 -38.62 -1.44 -11.55
C THR A 550 -37.81 -0.58 -10.58
N ALA A 551 -36.47 -0.55 -10.68
CA ALA A 551 -35.61 0.32 -9.87
C ALA A 551 -35.76 1.80 -10.25
N LEU A 552 -35.82 2.12 -11.55
CA LEU A 552 -36.08 3.47 -12.06
C LEU A 552 -37.45 3.98 -11.59
N PHE A 553 -38.52 3.20 -11.78
CA PHE A 553 -39.88 3.58 -11.36
C PHE A 553 -40.01 3.72 -9.83
N GLN A 554 -39.28 2.90 -9.04
CA GLN A 554 -39.23 3.08 -7.59
C GLN A 554 -38.47 4.36 -7.19
N ALA A 555 -37.38 4.70 -7.87
CA ALA A 555 -36.68 5.96 -7.67
C ALA A 555 -37.60 7.14 -8.03
N GLU A 556 -38.21 7.15 -9.22
CA GLU A 556 -39.08 8.21 -9.75
C GLU A 556 -40.18 8.64 -8.79
N ARG A 557 -40.78 7.67 -8.09
CA ARG A 557 -41.86 7.90 -7.12
C ARG A 557 -41.44 8.60 -5.82
N VAL A 558 -40.14 8.76 -5.56
CA VAL A 558 -39.62 9.42 -4.34
C VAL A 558 -38.72 10.62 -4.62
N ILE A 559 -38.66 11.13 -5.86
CA ILE A 559 -37.71 12.18 -6.26
C ILE A 559 -38.13 13.57 -5.76
N PRO A 560 -37.23 14.33 -5.11
CA PRO A 560 -37.42 15.76 -4.86
C PRO A 560 -37.50 16.54 -6.18
N ALA A 561 -38.46 17.47 -6.33
CA ALA A 561 -38.69 18.16 -7.60
C ALA A 561 -37.45 18.88 -8.19
N ASN A 562 -36.47 19.25 -7.36
CA ASN A 562 -35.21 19.87 -7.73
C ASN A 562 -34.09 18.87 -8.15
N GLU A 563 -34.34 17.57 -8.12
CA GLU A 563 -33.41 16.51 -8.54
C GLU A 563 -33.94 15.72 -9.76
N ARG A 564 -35.10 16.12 -10.31
CA ARG A 564 -35.71 15.46 -11.48
C ARG A 564 -34.82 15.48 -12.72
N ALA A 565 -34.34 16.65 -13.16
CA ALA A 565 -33.51 16.74 -14.37
C ALA A 565 -32.28 15.81 -14.32
N ASN A 566 -31.58 15.78 -13.18
CA ASN A 566 -30.45 14.87 -12.94
C ASN A 566 -30.88 13.38 -12.92
N PHE A 567 -32.10 13.07 -12.45
CA PHE A 567 -32.63 11.72 -12.55
C PHE A 567 -33.02 11.36 -13.98
N ASP A 568 -33.62 12.28 -14.73
CA ASP A 568 -34.05 12.05 -16.11
C ASP A 568 -32.82 11.73 -16.99
N GLU A 569 -31.69 12.41 -16.73
CA GLU A 569 -30.35 12.10 -17.27
C GLU A 569 -29.86 10.70 -16.86
N ILE A 570 -29.87 10.37 -15.56
CA ILE A 570 -29.46 9.03 -15.05
C ILE A 570 -30.37 7.91 -15.60
N ALA A 571 -31.67 8.16 -15.73
CA ALA A 571 -32.66 7.23 -16.26
C ALA A 571 -32.50 7.05 -17.77
N SER A 572 -32.15 8.12 -18.49
CA SER A 572 -31.76 8.04 -19.90
C SER A 572 -30.51 7.17 -20.06
N ALA A 573 -29.43 7.46 -19.33
CA ALA A 573 -28.19 6.68 -19.40
C ALA A 573 -28.38 5.21 -18.99
N ALA A 574 -29.21 4.93 -17.97
CA ALA A 574 -29.55 3.57 -17.57
C ALA A 574 -30.37 2.82 -18.65
N ARG A 575 -31.29 3.51 -19.33
CA ARG A 575 -32.09 2.96 -20.44
C ARG A 575 -31.27 2.76 -21.71
N GLU A 576 -30.40 3.70 -22.04
CA GLU A 576 -29.44 3.61 -23.13
C GLU A 576 -28.50 2.41 -22.92
N HIS A 577 -27.94 2.25 -21.71
CA HIS A 577 -27.15 1.08 -21.35
C HIS A 577 -27.95 -0.24 -21.38
N VAL A 578 -29.25 -0.23 -21.07
CA VAL A 578 -30.13 -1.40 -21.29
C VAL A 578 -30.39 -1.62 -22.78
N SER A 579 -30.55 -0.58 -23.61
CA SER A 579 -30.70 -0.70 -25.07
C SER A 579 -29.45 -1.30 -25.69
N VAL A 580 -28.26 -0.78 -25.37
CA VAL A 580 -26.98 -1.33 -25.83
C VAL A 580 -26.80 -2.78 -25.37
N ARG A 581 -27.18 -3.14 -24.12
CA ARG A 581 -27.16 -4.54 -23.69
C ARG A 581 -28.23 -5.41 -24.39
N ARG A 582 -29.38 -4.84 -24.77
CA ARG A 582 -30.41 -5.54 -25.57
C ARG A 582 -29.91 -5.77 -26.98
N GLU A 583 -29.36 -4.76 -27.64
CA GLU A 583 -28.77 -4.85 -28.98
C GLU A 583 -27.61 -5.86 -28.99
N LEU A 584 -26.76 -5.89 -27.96
CA LEU A 584 -25.72 -6.91 -27.81
C LEU A 584 -26.29 -8.33 -27.58
N MET A 585 -27.41 -8.46 -26.86
CA MET A 585 -28.11 -9.74 -26.64
C MET A 585 -28.83 -10.21 -27.91
N GLU A 586 -29.51 -9.32 -28.63
CA GLU A 586 -30.16 -9.60 -29.91
C GLU A 586 -29.13 -9.87 -31.01
N LEU A 587 -27.97 -9.23 -30.99
CA LEU A 587 -26.82 -9.59 -31.85
C LEU A 587 -26.20 -10.95 -31.44
N GLN A 588 -26.25 -11.34 -30.16
CA GLN A 588 -25.86 -12.68 -29.72
C GLN A 588 -26.91 -13.75 -30.09
N GLU A 589 -28.21 -13.46 -30.07
CA GLU A 589 -29.25 -14.36 -30.60
C GLU A 589 -29.17 -14.47 -32.12
N GLN A 590 -29.05 -13.35 -32.84
CA GLN A 590 -28.87 -13.34 -34.30
C GLN A 590 -27.56 -14.00 -34.74
N ASN A 591 -26.46 -13.84 -33.98
CA ASN A 591 -25.25 -14.61 -34.21
C ASN A 591 -25.39 -16.07 -33.74
N GLY A 592 -26.20 -16.39 -32.74
CA GLY A 592 -26.51 -17.76 -32.36
C GLY A 592 -27.28 -18.52 -33.45
N GLU A 593 -28.26 -17.86 -34.08
CA GLU A 593 -28.98 -18.39 -35.25
C GLU A 593 -28.08 -18.41 -36.50
N ARG A 594 -27.18 -17.44 -36.69
CA ARG A 594 -26.17 -17.45 -37.77
C ARG A 594 -24.97 -18.35 -37.50
N ILE A 595 -24.72 -18.83 -36.29
CA ILE A 595 -23.68 -19.85 -36.03
C ILE A 595 -24.18 -21.26 -36.40
N ALA A 596 -25.42 -21.37 -36.92
CA ALA A 596 -25.83 -22.48 -37.80
C ALA A 596 -25.42 -22.29 -39.28
N SER A 597 -24.95 -21.10 -39.70
CA SER A 597 -24.54 -20.76 -41.08
C SER A 597 -23.64 -19.50 -41.14
N ASP A 598 -22.32 -19.72 -41.17
CA ASP A 598 -21.21 -18.76 -41.38
C ASP A 598 -20.74 -17.88 -40.18
N GLU A 599 -19.69 -18.39 -39.51
CA GLU A 599 -18.55 -17.62 -38.93
C GLU A 599 -17.83 -16.79 -40.04
N PRO A 600 -16.98 -15.75 -39.77
CA PRO A 600 -16.22 -15.54 -38.51
C PRO A 600 -15.99 -14.07 -38.04
N ARG A 601 -15.16 -13.95 -36.97
CA ARG A 601 -14.18 -12.87 -36.63
C ARG A 601 -14.49 -11.92 -35.46
N LEU A 602 -13.58 -11.91 -34.49
CA LEU A 602 -13.28 -10.78 -33.59
C LEU A 602 -11.75 -10.63 -33.42
N ARG A 603 -11.31 -9.42 -33.07
CA ARG A 603 -9.92 -9.01 -32.78
C ARG A 603 -9.79 -8.61 -31.29
N GLU A 604 -8.63 -8.49 -30.67
CA GLU A 604 -7.29 -9.14 -30.71
C GLU A 604 -6.54 -8.55 -29.48
N GLY A 605 -5.61 -9.28 -28.84
CA GLY A 605 -4.80 -8.75 -27.72
C GLY A 605 -4.94 -9.50 -26.39
N ASP A 606 -5.68 -8.96 -25.42
CA ASP A 606 -5.50 -9.27 -23.99
C ASP A 606 -6.15 -10.59 -23.49
N ASN A 607 -6.94 -11.27 -24.33
CA ASN A 607 -7.44 -12.64 -24.04
C ASN A 607 -6.49 -13.74 -24.52
N ASP A 608 -5.57 -13.42 -25.43
CA ASP A 608 -4.94 -14.40 -26.33
C ASP A 608 -4.02 -15.37 -25.57
N ALA A 609 -3.21 -14.88 -24.62
CA ALA A 609 -2.32 -15.72 -23.82
C ALA A 609 -3.06 -16.77 -22.97
N ASN A 610 -4.17 -16.39 -22.32
CA ASN A 610 -4.96 -17.31 -21.50
C ASN A 610 -5.75 -18.31 -22.36
N VAL A 611 -6.28 -17.87 -23.50
CA VAL A 611 -6.99 -18.76 -24.44
C VAL A 611 -6.01 -19.76 -25.07
N ARG A 612 -4.84 -19.32 -25.56
CA ARG A 612 -3.79 -20.22 -26.06
C ARG A 612 -3.30 -21.19 -24.99
N TRP A 613 -3.21 -20.76 -23.73
CA TRP A 613 -2.87 -21.65 -22.62
C TRP A 613 -3.95 -22.72 -22.43
N ASP A 614 -5.22 -22.34 -22.26
CA ASP A 614 -6.32 -23.28 -22.04
C ASP A 614 -6.54 -24.21 -23.25
N GLU A 615 -6.38 -23.72 -24.48
CA GLU A 615 -6.41 -24.53 -25.71
C GLU A 615 -5.24 -25.50 -25.78
N SER A 616 -4.02 -25.08 -25.42
CA SER A 616 -2.86 -25.98 -25.37
C SER A 616 -3.03 -27.03 -24.26
N VAL A 617 -3.59 -26.66 -23.11
CA VAL A 617 -3.92 -27.57 -22.01
C VAL A 617 -4.99 -28.57 -22.45
N ALA A 618 -5.97 -28.16 -23.25
CA ALA A 618 -6.98 -29.05 -23.83
C ALA A 618 -6.40 -30.00 -24.90
N ARG A 619 -5.45 -29.55 -25.73
CA ARG A 619 -4.84 -30.34 -26.81
C ARG A 619 -3.74 -31.30 -26.34
N HIS A 620 -2.87 -30.88 -25.43
CA HIS A 620 -1.67 -31.62 -25.03
C HIS A 620 -1.72 -32.15 -23.58
N GLY A 621 -2.67 -31.67 -22.76
CA GLY A 621 -2.81 -32.01 -21.35
C GLY A 621 -1.91 -31.16 -20.44
N LEU A 622 -2.47 -30.72 -19.30
CA LEU A 622 -1.85 -29.71 -18.41
C LEU A 622 -0.36 -29.94 -18.11
N ARG A 623 0.03 -31.15 -17.69
CA ARG A 623 1.43 -31.46 -17.34
C ARG A 623 2.40 -31.35 -18.52
N THR A 624 1.94 -31.63 -19.74
CA THR A 624 2.72 -31.49 -20.97
C THR A 624 2.99 -30.02 -21.26
N VAL A 625 1.99 -29.16 -21.03
CA VAL A 625 2.07 -27.70 -21.21
C VAL A 625 2.89 -27.04 -20.11
N GLU A 626 2.69 -27.41 -18.84
CA GLU A 626 3.47 -26.90 -17.72
C GLU A 626 4.97 -27.19 -17.91
N ALA A 627 5.33 -28.44 -18.24
CA ALA A 627 6.72 -28.83 -18.49
C ALA A 627 7.32 -28.22 -19.77
N ALA A 628 6.50 -27.95 -20.80
CA ALA A 628 6.94 -27.25 -22.00
C ALA A 628 7.19 -25.76 -21.71
N ASN A 629 6.27 -25.11 -20.99
CA ASN A 629 6.35 -23.69 -20.69
C ASN A 629 7.49 -23.36 -19.71
N GLU A 630 7.72 -24.21 -18.70
CA GLU A 630 8.84 -24.04 -17.75
C GLU A 630 10.19 -23.99 -18.48
N ILE A 631 10.44 -24.91 -19.42
CA ILE A 631 11.71 -24.93 -20.17
C ILE A 631 11.76 -23.89 -21.30
N MET A 632 10.63 -23.55 -21.94
CA MET A 632 10.60 -22.49 -22.96
C MET A 632 10.88 -21.11 -22.38
N LEU A 633 10.45 -20.84 -21.14
CA LEU A 633 10.81 -19.61 -20.43
C LEU A 633 12.32 -19.52 -20.15
N GLU A 634 13.02 -20.66 -19.94
CA GLU A 634 14.49 -20.66 -19.87
C GLU A 634 15.13 -20.35 -21.25
N VAL A 635 14.59 -20.90 -22.34
CA VAL A 635 15.05 -20.60 -23.72
C VAL A 635 14.88 -19.11 -24.06
N GLU A 636 13.69 -18.55 -23.80
CA GLU A 636 13.40 -17.13 -24.02
C GLU A 636 14.30 -16.24 -23.15
N HIS A 637 14.47 -16.55 -21.87
CA HIS A 637 15.35 -15.81 -20.97
C HIS A 637 16.81 -15.74 -21.47
N TYR A 638 17.37 -16.85 -21.95
CA TYR A 638 18.74 -16.84 -22.48
C TYR A 638 18.84 -16.17 -23.85
N ARG A 639 17.82 -16.26 -24.72
CA ARG A 639 17.78 -15.51 -25.99
C ARG A 639 17.71 -14.00 -25.74
N GLU A 640 16.79 -13.52 -24.90
CA GLU A 640 16.72 -12.10 -24.50
C GLU A 640 18.03 -11.59 -23.88
N ALA A 641 18.68 -12.41 -23.03
CA ALA A 641 19.96 -12.06 -22.42
C ALA A 641 21.12 -11.96 -23.44
N ILE A 642 21.06 -12.72 -24.54
CA ILE A 642 22.03 -12.63 -25.64
C ILE A 642 21.74 -11.40 -26.51
N ASP A 643 20.47 -11.12 -26.82
CA ASP A 643 20.07 -9.93 -27.59
C ASP A 643 20.47 -8.62 -26.87
N LEU A 644 20.28 -8.57 -25.54
CA LEU A 644 20.73 -7.44 -24.70
C LEU A 644 22.26 -7.32 -24.64
N ALA A 645 22.99 -8.44 -24.65
CA ALA A 645 24.45 -8.42 -24.73
C ALA A 645 24.95 -7.93 -26.10
N ASP A 646 24.27 -8.29 -27.19
CA ASP A 646 24.58 -7.79 -28.54
C ASP A 646 24.17 -6.33 -28.77
N ALA A 647 23.15 -5.84 -28.06
CA ALA A 647 22.84 -4.41 -27.97
C ALA A 647 23.88 -3.61 -27.16
N GLY A 648 24.80 -4.27 -26.46
CA GLY A 648 25.79 -3.65 -25.57
C GLY A 648 25.24 -3.27 -24.19
N GLU A 649 24.00 -3.67 -23.85
CA GLU A 649 23.34 -3.38 -22.58
C GLU A 649 23.59 -4.47 -21.52
N GLY A 650 24.83 -4.95 -21.41
CA GLY A 650 25.21 -5.98 -20.44
C GLY A 650 26.71 -6.17 -20.26
N ASN A 651 27.10 -6.70 -19.10
CA ASN A 651 28.50 -7.05 -18.78
C ASN A 651 28.70 -8.59 -18.66
N ALA A 652 27.83 -9.36 -19.31
CA ALA A 652 27.84 -10.82 -19.31
C ALA A 652 28.63 -11.36 -20.51
N ASN A 653 29.40 -12.43 -20.31
CA ASN A 653 30.17 -13.03 -21.40
C ASN A 653 29.24 -13.80 -22.34
N LYS A 654 29.00 -13.27 -23.55
CA LYS A 654 28.15 -13.89 -24.59
C LYS A 654 28.44 -15.38 -24.82
N ALA A 655 29.70 -15.81 -24.78
CA ALA A 655 30.05 -17.21 -24.97
C ALA A 655 29.48 -18.13 -23.87
N SER A 656 29.36 -17.63 -22.63
CA SER A 656 28.74 -18.38 -21.52
C SER A 656 27.21 -18.36 -21.57
N LEU A 657 26.60 -17.30 -22.11
CA LEU A 657 25.15 -17.26 -22.36
C LEU A 657 24.77 -18.21 -23.49
N GLN A 658 25.52 -18.22 -24.59
CA GLN A 658 25.33 -19.18 -25.70
C GLN A 658 25.46 -20.62 -25.20
N ALA A 659 26.54 -20.96 -24.48
CA ALA A 659 26.72 -22.31 -23.93
C ALA A 659 25.61 -22.72 -22.94
N SER A 660 24.96 -21.75 -22.27
CA SER A 660 23.80 -22.01 -21.42
C SER A 660 22.52 -22.25 -22.24
N LEU A 661 22.30 -21.43 -23.28
CA LEU A 661 21.20 -21.60 -24.23
C LEU A 661 21.28 -22.97 -24.95
N ASP A 662 22.46 -23.34 -25.44
CA ASP A 662 22.72 -24.62 -26.12
C ASP A 662 22.36 -25.81 -25.22
N LEU A 663 22.67 -25.73 -23.91
CA LEU A 663 22.34 -26.75 -22.91
C LEU A 663 20.83 -26.85 -22.64
N VAL A 664 20.12 -25.73 -22.58
CA VAL A 664 18.65 -25.71 -22.44
C VAL A 664 18.00 -26.26 -23.70
N ILE A 665 18.42 -25.81 -24.89
CA ILE A 665 17.94 -26.30 -26.19
C ILE A 665 18.12 -27.82 -26.32
N ALA A 666 19.26 -28.38 -25.91
CA ALA A 666 19.48 -29.82 -25.89
C ALA A 666 18.44 -30.55 -25.00
N ARG A 667 18.12 -30.00 -23.82
CA ARG A 667 17.08 -30.55 -22.92
C ARG A 667 15.66 -30.38 -23.48
N VAL A 668 15.38 -29.31 -24.23
CA VAL A 668 14.12 -29.20 -25.00
C VAL A 668 14.05 -30.29 -26.07
N GLY A 669 15.17 -30.59 -26.74
CA GLY A 669 15.31 -31.73 -27.64
C GLY A 669 14.94 -33.06 -26.99
N GLU A 670 15.51 -33.36 -25.82
CA GLU A 670 15.15 -34.55 -25.03
C GLU A 670 13.66 -34.58 -24.62
N LEU A 671 13.09 -33.43 -24.22
CA LEU A 671 11.69 -33.33 -23.81
C LEU A 671 10.74 -33.58 -24.99
N GLY A 672 11.03 -33.01 -26.16
CA GLY A 672 10.28 -33.29 -27.40
C GLY A 672 10.42 -34.75 -27.83
N ALA A 673 11.65 -35.27 -27.88
CA ALA A 673 11.95 -36.66 -28.23
C ALA A 673 11.25 -37.67 -27.30
N SER A 674 11.20 -37.39 -25.99
CA SER A 674 10.49 -38.23 -24.99
C SER A 674 8.96 -38.21 -25.12
N GLY A 675 8.39 -37.34 -25.94
CA GLY A 675 6.97 -37.33 -26.31
C GLY A 675 6.19 -36.08 -25.92
N ASN A 676 6.84 -34.98 -25.51
CA ASN A 676 6.13 -33.72 -25.30
C ASN A 676 5.63 -33.15 -26.64
N THR A 677 4.31 -33.20 -26.85
CA THR A 677 3.69 -32.82 -28.12
C THR A 677 3.62 -31.31 -28.33
N LEU A 678 3.60 -30.49 -27.27
CA LEU A 678 3.63 -29.02 -27.42
C LEU A 678 5.03 -28.54 -27.83
N ILE A 679 6.09 -29.12 -27.27
CA ILE A 679 7.47 -28.84 -27.70
C ILE A 679 7.68 -29.20 -29.17
N ARG A 680 7.09 -30.31 -29.65
CA ARG A 680 7.13 -30.68 -31.07
C ARG A 680 6.39 -29.67 -31.95
N GLU A 681 5.23 -29.17 -31.51
CA GLU A 681 4.46 -28.14 -32.23
C GLU A 681 5.22 -26.80 -32.29
N ILE A 682 5.86 -26.36 -31.19
CA ILE A 682 6.72 -25.16 -31.18
C ILE A 682 7.91 -25.33 -32.16
N ALA A 683 8.49 -26.52 -32.21
CA ALA A 683 9.54 -26.86 -33.18
C ALA A 683 9.07 -26.93 -34.65
N GLU A 684 7.77 -26.84 -34.96
CA GLU A 684 7.29 -26.62 -36.34
C GLU A 684 7.57 -25.19 -36.82
N VAL A 685 7.82 -24.25 -35.90
CA VAL A 685 8.21 -22.86 -36.18
C VAL A 685 9.68 -22.60 -35.81
N ASP A 686 10.13 -23.11 -34.66
CA ASP A 686 11.51 -22.92 -34.18
C ASP A 686 12.48 -23.95 -34.79
N HIS A 687 13.51 -23.46 -35.49
CA HIS A 687 14.48 -24.32 -36.19
C HIS A 687 15.50 -24.97 -35.25
N ASP A 688 15.95 -24.25 -34.22
CA ASP A 688 16.96 -24.74 -33.28
C ASP A 688 16.39 -25.90 -32.46
N LEU A 689 15.13 -25.74 -32.01
CA LEU A 689 14.42 -26.77 -31.26
C LEU A 689 14.13 -28.01 -32.13
N ARG A 690 13.85 -27.84 -33.43
CA ARG A 690 13.71 -28.98 -34.37
C ARG A 690 15.00 -29.76 -34.50
N ILE A 691 16.13 -29.06 -34.69
CA ILE A 691 17.46 -29.69 -34.77
C ILE A 691 17.76 -30.44 -33.46
N ALA A 692 17.43 -29.86 -32.30
CA ALA A 692 17.62 -30.50 -31.00
C ALA A 692 16.76 -31.76 -30.82
N ILE A 693 15.47 -31.73 -31.21
CA ILE A 693 14.59 -32.91 -31.16
C ILE A 693 15.11 -34.00 -32.11
N GLU A 694 15.46 -33.66 -33.35
CA GLU A 694 16.02 -34.62 -34.30
C GLU A 694 17.36 -35.22 -33.80
N ALA A 695 18.20 -34.44 -33.14
CA ALA A 695 19.46 -34.91 -32.55
C ALA A 695 19.20 -35.86 -31.37
N ALA A 696 18.23 -35.54 -30.51
CA ALA A 696 17.82 -36.40 -29.41
C ALA A 696 17.16 -37.70 -29.89
N GLU A 697 16.31 -37.67 -30.92
CA GLU A 697 15.70 -38.86 -31.54
C GLU A 697 16.72 -39.75 -32.25
N ARG A 698 17.78 -39.18 -32.83
CA ARG A 698 18.91 -39.92 -33.41
C ARG A 698 19.83 -40.57 -32.35
N SER A 699 19.68 -40.20 -31.07
CA SER A 699 20.46 -40.75 -29.95
C SER A 699 19.75 -41.98 -29.37
N PRO A 700 20.29 -43.22 -29.51
CA PRO A 700 19.54 -44.42 -29.16
C PRO A 700 19.34 -44.57 -27.65
N GLN A 701 18.08 -44.70 -27.22
CA GLN A 701 17.73 -44.97 -25.82
C GLN A 701 18.37 -46.28 -25.33
N ARG A 702 19.36 -46.18 -24.42
CA ARG A 702 19.76 -47.29 -23.54
C ARG A 702 18.67 -47.52 -22.49
N GLY A 703 17.61 -48.23 -22.88
CA GLY A 703 16.49 -48.55 -22.01
C GLY A 703 16.88 -49.45 -20.83
N GLY A 704 16.20 -49.27 -19.69
CA GLY A 704 16.38 -50.09 -18.49
C GLY A 704 15.05 -50.22 -17.72
N LYS A 705 14.34 -51.34 -17.92
CA LYS A 705 13.03 -51.61 -17.33
C LYS A 705 13.11 -52.78 -16.33
N MET A 706 13.25 -52.45 -15.04
CA MET A 706 13.09 -53.37 -13.89
C MET A 706 12.29 -52.62 -12.81
N THR A 707 11.16 -53.07 -12.27
CA THR A 707 10.80 -54.32 -11.55
C THR A 707 11.51 -54.51 -10.20
N GLN A 708 10.73 -54.24 -9.15
CA GLN A 708 10.71 -54.79 -7.77
C GLN A 708 11.91 -55.54 -7.16
N GLU A 709 12.10 -55.26 -5.86
CA GLU A 709 12.78 -56.06 -4.81
C GLU A 709 14.31 -56.17 -4.88
N GLY A 710 14.95 -56.49 -3.74
CA GLY A 710 16.38 -56.91 -3.70
C GLY A 710 17.36 -56.06 -2.88
N ASN A 711 17.20 -56.05 -1.56
CA ASN A 711 18.23 -55.78 -0.54
C ASN A 711 19.69 -56.16 -0.93
N GLY A 712 20.68 -55.24 -0.85
CA GLY A 712 22.11 -55.58 -1.11
C GLY A 712 23.15 -54.46 -0.91
N THR A 713 24.29 -54.77 -0.27
CA THR A 713 25.33 -53.85 0.22
C THR A 713 26.54 -53.62 -0.71
N SER A 714 26.91 -52.35 -0.92
CA SER A 714 28.29 -51.79 -0.87
C SER A 714 29.36 -52.14 -1.96
N VAL A 715 30.52 -51.45 -1.88
CA VAL A 715 31.86 -51.75 -2.51
C VAL A 715 31.98 -51.49 -4.03
N ILE A 716 33.01 -50.83 -4.62
CA ILE A 716 34.13 -49.98 -4.13
C ILE A 716 34.64 -48.98 -5.21
N GLN A 717 35.62 -48.14 -4.82
CA GLN A 717 36.41 -47.14 -5.57
C GLN A 717 36.88 -47.49 -7.00
N THR A 718 37.19 -46.46 -7.80
CA THR A 718 38.54 -46.30 -8.43
C THR A 718 38.81 -44.85 -8.90
N SER A 719 40.09 -44.47 -8.92
CA SER A 719 40.70 -43.23 -9.45
C SER A 719 42.21 -43.51 -9.65
N PRO A 720 43.12 -42.57 -10.03
CA PRO A 720 43.06 -41.39 -10.91
C PRO A 720 44.19 -41.45 -12.00
N THR A 721 44.95 -40.34 -12.20
CA THR A 721 46.20 -40.13 -13.00
C THR A 721 46.01 -39.73 -14.48
N ALA A 722 46.88 -38.90 -15.12
CA ALA A 722 48.11 -38.16 -14.72
C ALA A 722 48.17 -36.82 -15.54
N LEU A 723 49.07 -35.81 -15.42
CA LEU A 723 50.34 -35.50 -14.71
C LEU A 723 50.17 -34.16 -13.92
N ASP A 724 51.09 -33.54 -13.14
CA ASP A 724 52.57 -33.38 -13.05
C ASP A 724 53.14 -32.28 -14.00
N VAL A 725 54.12 -31.41 -13.66
CA VAL A 725 55.28 -31.51 -12.73
C VAL A 725 55.72 -30.13 -12.13
N LEU A 726 56.59 -30.15 -11.10
CA LEU A 726 57.48 -29.10 -10.51
C LEU A 726 56.90 -28.29 -9.31
N ARG A 727 57.38 -28.47 -8.04
CA ARG A 727 58.65 -28.06 -7.36
C ARG A 727 58.61 -26.62 -6.78
N ASP A 728 59.16 -26.28 -5.60
CA ASP A 728 59.81 -27.00 -4.48
C ASP A 728 59.91 -26.05 -3.25
N HIS A 729 59.87 -26.55 -2.01
CA HIS A 729 60.44 -25.99 -0.73
C HIS A 729 60.14 -24.51 -0.29
N ASP A 730 60.09 -24.07 0.99
CA ASP A 730 60.17 -24.62 2.37
C ASP A 730 59.02 -23.94 3.21
N ASP A 731 58.56 -24.30 4.43
CA ASP A 731 59.00 -25.04 5.64
C ASP A 731 59.51 -24.16 6.85
N GLU A 732 59.36 -24.71 8.07
CA GLU A 732 59.41 -24.11 9.44
C GLU A 732 58.31 -23.05 9.80
N ALA A 733 57.61 -23.03 10.96
CA ALA A 733 57.83 -23.40 12.38
C ALA A 733 58.50 -22.29 13.24
N SER A 734 58.26 -22.09 14.56
CA SER A 734 57.26 -22.58 15.54
C SER A 734 57.33 -21.77 16.87
N ARG A 735 56.45 -22.07 17.87
CA ARG A 735 56.39 -21.57 19.29
C ARG A 735 55.75 -20.17 19.49
N VAL A 736 54.89 -19.84 20.47
CA VAL A 736 54.35 -20.41 21.76
C VAL A 736 55.12 -20.04 23.06
N GLN A 737 54.35 -19.72 24.12
CA GLN A 737 54.69 -19.34 25.54
C GLN A 737 54.78 -17.82 25.87
N THR A 738 54.55 -17.32 27.11
CA THR A 738 53.42 -17.37 28.10
C THR A 738 53.74 -16.41 29.29
N GLU A 739 52.88 -16.30 30.32
CA GLU A 739 53.06 -15.59 31.63
C GLU A 739 52.89 -14.03 31.58
N GLU A 740 52.16 -13.30 32.45
CA GLU A 740 52.03 -13.19 33.95
C GLU A 740 53.13 -12.29 34.59
N GLU A 741 52.92 -11.41 35.60
CA GLU A 741 51.73 -10.91 36.36
C GLU A 741 52.01 -9.55 37.11
N ARG A 742 50.97 -8.92 37.69
CA ARG A 742 50.92 -8.06 38.93
C ARG A 742 51.23 -6.52 39.02
N ASP A 743 50.52 -5.94 40.01
CA ASP A 743 50.62 -4.71 40.86
C ASP A 743 50.69 -3.26 40.26
N ARG A 744 49.87 -2.24 40.63
CA ARG A 744 49.20 -1.71 41.89
C ARG A 744 50.08 -0.74 42.74
N PRO A 745 49.55 0.12 43.67
CA PRO A 745 48.16 0.56 44.01
C PRO A 745 47.99 2.11 44.33
N VAL A 746 46.90 2.53 45.05
CA VAL A 746 46.71 3.81 45.85
C VAL A 746 46.30 5.06 45.01
N ALA A 747 45.43 6.05 45.38
CA ALA A 747 44.35 6.34 46.39
C ALA A 747 43.63 7.69 45.98
N ASP A 748 42.73 8.37 46.71
CA ASP A 748 41.45 8.04 47.42
C ASP A 748 40.76 9.37 47.94
N MET A 749 39.59 9.27 48.60
CA MET A 749 38.82 10.21 49.47
C MET A 749 37.83 11.20 48.80
N THR A 750 36.49 11.08 48.96
CA THR A 750 35.56 11.36 50.11
C THR A 750 35.46 12.84 50.55
N GLN A 751 34.33 13.44 50.99
CA GLN A 751 33.06 12.92 51.59
C GLN A 751 31.93 14.01 51.68
N GLN A 752 30.65 13.59 51.90
CA GLN A 752 29.51 14.33 52.55
C GLN A 752 28.92 15.65 51.94
N SER A 753 27.75 16.21 52.37
CA SER A 753 26.41 15.63 52.68
C SER A 753 25.33 16.72 52.97
N ARG A 754 24.03 16.40 52.72
CA ARG A 754 22.77 16.87 53.38
C ARG A 754 22.05 18.23 53.12
N ASP A 755 20.71 18.06 53.04
CA ASP A 755 19.58 18.83 53.63
C ASP A 755 18.76 19.93 52.87
N ARG A 756 17.55 20.15 53.44
CA ARG A 756 16.28 20.78 52.94
C ARG A 756 16.09 22.22 53.51
N PRO A 757 15.01 23.02 53.23
CA PRO A 757 13.66 22.69 52.74
C PRO A 757 13.03 23.70 51.72
N ALA A 758 11.69 23.69 51.60
CA ALA A 758 10.86 24.60 50.77
C ALA A 758 9.80 25.35 51.61
N PRO A 759 9.18 26.42 51.07
CA PRO A 759 7.81 26.82 51.44
C PRO A 759 6.88 27.05 50.22
N ARG A 760 5.67 27.55 50.47
CA ARG A 760 4.56 27.77 49.49
C ARG A 760 3.99 29.19 49.58
N SER A 761 3.39 29.65 48.47
CA SER A 761 2.21 30.55 48.39
C SER A 761 2.33 32.02 48.85
N GLY A 762 1.90 32.96 48.00
CA GLY A 762 1.69 34.38 48.32
C GLY A 762 1.26 35.18 47.07
N ASP A 763 0.25 36.04 47.19
CA ASP A 763 -0.48 36.69 46.07
C ASP A 763 -0.04 38.15 45.82
N ALA A 764 -0.41 38.66 44.63
CA ALA A 764 -0.60 40.06 44.22
C ALA A 764 0.53 41.12 44.44
N THR A 765 1.04 41.68 43.33
CA THR A 765 0.76 43.08 42.94
C THR A 765 1.21 43.40 41.50
N ARG A 766 0.84 44.60 41.01
CA ARG A 766 0.82 45.01 39.59
C ARG A 766 1.75 46.21 39.33
N SER A 767 2.57 46.17 38.29
CA SER A 767 3.31 47.33 37.72
C SER A 767 3.75 47.05 36.27
N ASP A 768 4.08 48.11 35.52
CA ASP A 768 4.13 48.17 34.04
C ASP A 768 5.15 47.27 33.30
N PRO A 769 4.92 47.00 31.99
CA PRO A 769 5.83 46.22 31.15
C PRO A 769 6.99 47.06 30.60
N ALA A 770 8.21 46.55 30.72
CA ALA A 770 9.36 47.08 29.99
C ALA A 770 9.28 46.68 28.50
N GLN A 771 9.56 47.63 27.60
CA GLN A 771 9.62 47.38 26.16
C GLN A 771 10.78 46.42 25.84
N GLN A 772 10.47 45.23 25.32
CA GLN A 772 11.49 44.33 24.78
C GLN A 772 11.68 44.59 23.29
N HIS A 773 12.92 44.90 22.92
CA HIS A 773 13.31 45.28 21.58
C HIS A 773 13.36 44.04 20.68
N ILE A 774 12.41 43.91 19.75
CA ILE A 774 12.40 42.82 18.76
C ILE A 774 13.40 43.17 17.65
N PRO A 775 14.42 42.32 17.36
CA PRO A 775 15.33 42.55 16.23
C PRO A 775 14.60 42.57 14.88
N SER A 776 15.08 43.36 13.93
CA SER A 776 14.53 43.35 12.57
C SER A 776 14.96 42.09 11.81
N LEU A 777 14.21 41.75 10.76
CA LEU A 777 14.55 40.62 9.87
C LEU A 777 15.96 40.76 9.27
N ASP A 778 16.36 41.97 8.87
CA ASP A 778 17.71 42.27 8.36
C ASP A 778 18.84 41.97 9.36
N GLN A 779 18.54 42.03 10.67
CA GLN A 779 19.52 41.75 11.73
C GLN A 779 19.69 40.24 11.92
N LEU A 780 18.58 39.50 11.95
CA LEU A 780 18.58 38.03 11.96
C LEU A 780 19.19 37.44 10.68
N GLN A 781 19.01 38.11 9.54
CA GLN A 781 19.62 37.71 8.26
C GLN A 781 21.15 37.82 8.35
N ARG A 782 21.69 38.97 8.80
CA ARG A 782 23.14 39.14 9.00
C ARG A 782 23.74 38.15 9.99
N GLU A 783 23.08 37.92 11.13
CA GLU A 783 23.51 36.90 12.10
C GLU A 783 23.52 35.47 11.50
N THR A 784 22.64 35.20 10.53
CA THR A 784 22.60 33.93 9.79
C THR A 784 23.72 33.85 8.74
N ASP A 785 24.00 34.95 8.05
CA ASP A 785 25.00 35.02 6.97
C ASP A 785 26.43 35.01 7.56
N GLU A 786 26.73 35.80 8.60
CA GLU A 786 28.01 35.74 9.33
C GLU A 786 28.26 34.36 9.99
N ARG A 787 27.19 33.59 10.24
CA ARG A 787 27.32 32.22 10.75
C ARG A 787 27.64 31.24 9.64
N GLN A 788 27.03 31.38 8.46
CA GLN A 788 27.37 30.57 7.29
C GLN A 788 28.81 30.84 6.82
N GLU A 789 29.29 32.07 6.91
CA GLU A 789 30.68 32.44 6.59
C GLU A 789 31.67 31.75 7.54
N ARG A 790 31.41 31.78 8.86
CA ARG A 790 32.20 31.01 9.85
C ARG A 790 32.14 29.49 9.63
N GLU A 791 30.96 28.93 9.34
CA GLU A 791 30.81 27.52 8.97
C GLU A 791 31.41 27.15 7.59
N ARG A 792 31.95 28.12 6.85
CA ARG A 792 32.68 27.95 5.58
C ARG A 792 34.18 28.05 5.80
N ASP A 793 34.64 29.03 6.58
CA ASP A 793 36.02 29.17 7.07
C ASP A 793 36.50 27.92 7.82
N ASP A 794 35.64 27.34 8.68
CA ASP A 794 35.91 26.09 9.42
C ASP A 794 35.87 24.81 8.55
N ARG A 795 35.68 24.95 7.21
CA ARG A 795 35.78 23.84 6.23
C ARG A 795 36.90 24.02 5.21
N GLU A 796 37.53 25.20 5.18
CA GLU A 796 38.70 25.50 4.34
C GLU A 796 40.01 25.46 5.16
N ARG A 797 39.96 24.87 6.36
CA ARG A 797 41.07 24.60 7.30
C ARG A 797 41.14 23.12 7.66
#